data_AF-A0AAU6ZXW1-F1
#
_entry.id   AF-A0AAU6ZXW1-F1
#
_cell.length_a   1.000
_cell.length_b   1.000
_cell.length_c   1.000
_cell.angle_alpha   90.00
_cell.angle_beta   90.00
_cell.angle_gamma   90.00
#
_symmetry.space_group_name_H-M   'P 1'
#
loop_
_entity.id
_entity.type
_entity.pdbx_description
1 polymer ?
#
loop_
_entity_poly.entity_id
_entity_poly.type
_entity_poly.pdbx_seq_one_letter_code
_entity_poly.pdbx_strand_id
1 'polypeptide(L)'
;MIWFVGCRILAVLAVLTGLAASPAAIAGSPWSWVWEPGGVPLGIHLDVVGVVLLTFVGLLGWVVSRYSLTNLRGRDQFARSGAILFFALLGLCVTVSGASLVTVAIGWTFSGQAVVALISRAGTPEARQASSTMRVTLLIGDVFLWAGVILAACTLPSLDRTRMQEVQPGWTTTAIVALLLVACIARSCQVPAHRWLPETAEAPSPISALLHAGVVNGAGVLVVLFWPLFAAAPAMMAVLLAVGATTVAIGAWSSRMRSDVKGRLACSTTSQMGYMCVELGLGLPGAALLHVVGHGAYKSWLFLRAGGTAARTRTGRAPLVVPPSRVASAATLAGVLTLLISLPAGYGLVHDGGVTALAPVVLAIFASALAGSAAAGLRRVGSRTGWAVCAVSGVVAGAYVWMLLGVEQLLSVVAPPQALWGPVIGSVLLVVIVVVAVAVSRGVTYLETNPDSALAVRLLRTAMPPQLHLAQLHREQPRLDVSQLEQRAQQPQVDELTAVGAVVSASSVVGPAWPLRDFVAANPLVTLESMAFEDALQIAERAHGVTGRAGLDYFLDLYASGRITDAHLRAALDAEALGDLASSMTGFVAESRQLAGLAQDPSRRETIRLREPRLWESLWAQRGWPGTQDADGPWLLWHRSAARPQYDRVVKVPGASAFARSLPTDPAAAIGYLLACLGIPTDQLVSYFVATFATTPGWTGHAAWRSRRAQHPGPLVELIALHLAHDVLFARNPPVLAPTAEVPRHYAKVWQRALEIGVQERLLPTLVRDLPTSSDRPVSQSIWCIDVRSEPVRRHLEALGDHDTFGFAGFFGAAVRYEDADGVGYDLCPGIVEPAFSAEEGSRPLSAREVLHRTVTAVSRHPLGALAIAEGGGLISAGASTLSVLDPQRMRRITRPWTQGPQRAPQLSTDLDLAGRVGLAASALRAIGLTDNFAPVLVVCGHGASTENNAFATAYDCGACGGNDGVVNATLLVEALNDRRVRGALAAQGLRIPEDTVAVAALHDTTTDRVELLSHSGLPDAAEPAVQRVAADLRTASACAGRDRAPSLPSRGARADAAPLGRRAADWSEPTPEWGLAGNAAIVIGPRALTAGIDLEQRAFLHSYDRDQDPDGAVLEALLTAPLVVAQWINAQYYFSAVAPDVFGAGDKTTHNTITDLGVICGAHGDLRGGLPWQALFRQQPGTTPDSGSLMHEPVRLLAVVAADPALIVDIVARHQTLSQLVCNEWIHLVCVDGARTQALRSDLTWRPWRASPQDEPRRESVS
;
A
#
# COMPACT_ATOMS: atom_id res chain seq x y z
N MET A 1 -21.47 -11.23 10.15
CA MET A 1 -20.80 -11.39 11.48
C MET A 1 -20.80 -12.83 11.98
N ILE A 2 -21.95 -13.52 12.03
CA ILE A 2 -22.09 -14.91 12.53
C ILE A 2 -21.07 -15.88 11.90
N TRP A 3 -20.88 -15.85 10.57
CA TRP A 3 -19.92 -16.72 9.89
C TRP A 3 -18.45 -16.57 10.35
N PHE A 4 -18.00 -15.34 10.64
CA PHE A 4 -16.66 -15.12 11.19
C PHE A 4 -16.53 -15.57 12.65
N VAL A 5 -17.62 -15.58 13.42
CA VAL A 5 -17.66 -16.23 14.74
C VAL A 5 -17.54 -17.74 14.56
N GLY A 6 -18.30 -18.33 13.63
CA GLY A 6 -18.21 -19.75 13.26
C GLY A 6 -16.79 -20.18 12.85
N CYS A 7 -16.10 -19.37 12.03
CA CYS A 7 -14.70 -19.63 11.65
C CYS A 7 -13.80 -19.75 12.88
N ARG A 8 -13.97 -18.86 13.86
CA ARG A 8 -13.16 -18.86 15.09
C ARG A 8 -13.48 -20.03 16.00
N ILE A 9 -14.76 -20.39 16.13
CA ILE A 9 -15.17 -21.58 16.89
C ILE A 9 -14.53 -22.83 16.27
N LEU A 10 -14.67 -23.00 14.95
CA LEU A 10 -14.06 -24.12 14.22
C LEU A 10 -12.54 -24.16 14.42
N ALA A 11 -11.87 -23.01 14.28
CA ALA A 11 -10.44 -22.89 14.46
C ALA A 11 -9.97 -23.26 15.90
N VAL A 12 -10.68 -22.78 16.92
CA VAL A 12 -10.39 -23.12 18.32
C VAL A 12 -10.63 -24.59 18.59
N LEU A 13 -11.74 -25.17 18.09
CA LEU A 13 -12.01 -26.60 18.21
C LEU A 13 -10.90 -27.42 17.57
N ALA A 14 -10.45 -27.07 16.36
CA ALA A 14 -9.34 -27.75 15.70
C ALA A 14 -8.04 -27.74 16.54
N VAL A 15 -7.68 -26.58 17.11
CA VAL A 15 -6.51 -26.47 18.01
C VAL A 15 -6.69 -27.32 19.27
N LEU A 16 -7.83 -27.24 19.94
CA LEU A 16 -8.09 -27.99 21.16
C LEU A 16 -8.10 -29.50 20.91
N THR A 17 -8.71 -29.95 19.81
CA THR A 17 -8.71 -31.35 19.40
C THR A 17 -7.30 -31.85 19.10
N GLY A 18 -6.49 -31.08 18.36
CA GLY A 18 -5.09 -31.42 18.10
C GLY A 18 -4.27 -31.54 19.39
N LEU A 19 -4.37 -30.54 20.28
CA LEU A 19 -3.66 -30.55 21.57
C LEU A 19 -4.12 -31.71 22.47
N ALA A 20 -5.41 -32.01 22.52
CA ALA A 20 -5.95 -33.11 23.33
C ALA A 20 -5.48 -34.49 22.82
N ALA A 21 -5.35 -34.66 21.50
CA ALA A 21 -4.85 -35.90 20.89
C ALA A 21 -3.32 -36.03 20.93
N SER A 22 -2.59 -34.95 21.24
CA SER A 22 -1.11 -34.92 21.17
C SER A 22 -0.42 -35.99 22.04
N PRO A 23 -0.77 -36.19 23.33
CA PRO A 23 -0.08 -37.18 24.16
C PRO A 23 -0.21 -38.61 23.63
N ALA A 24 -1.41 -38.98 23.17
CA ALA A 24 -1.69 -40.30 22.62
C ALA A 24 -0.97 -40.51 21.28
N ALA A 25 -0.98 -39.50 20.41
CA ALA A 25 -0.25 -39.52 19.14
C ALA A 25 1.26 -39.69 19.33
N ILE A 26 1.87 -38.95 20.27
CA ILE A 26 3.30 -39.03 20.60
C ILE A 26 3.66 -40.41 21.17
N ALA A 27 2.75 -41.01 21.95
CA ALA A 27 2.91 -42.36 22.49
C ALA A 27 2.66 -43.49 21.46
N GLY A 28 2.47 -43.17 20.18
CA GLY A 28 2.21 -44.14 19.12
C GLY A 28 0.81 -44.76 19.16
N SER A 29 -0.14 -44.11 19.85
CA SER A 29 -1.55 -44.54 19.97
C SER A 29 -2.46 -43.51 19.28
N PRO A 30 -2.56 -43.51 17.94
CA PRO A 30 -3.33 -42.52 17.22
C PRO A 30 -4.83 -42.64 17.52
N TRP A 31 -5.54 -41.52 17.51
CA TRP A 31 -7.00 -41.52 17.64
C TRP A 31 -7.65 -41.63 16.26
N SER A 32 -8.58 -42.56 16.08
CA SER A 32 -9.29 -42.74 14.81
C SER A 32 -10.77 -43.02 15.01
N TRP A 33 -11.59 -42.38 14.19
CA TRP A 33 -12.99 -42.68 14.02
C TRP A 33 -13.26 -42.87 12.53
N VAL A 34 -13.69 -44.06 12.12
CA VAL A 34 -13.98 -44.40 10.72
C VAL A 34 -15.39 -44.98 10.62
N TRP A 35 -16.13 -44.49 9.65
CA TRP A 35 -17.46 -44.93 9.25
C TRP A 35 -17.40 -45.40 7.80
N GLU A 36 -17.84 -46.63 7.50
CA GLU A 36 -17.67 -47.26 6.18
C GLU A 36 -19.01 -47.53 5.46
N PRO A 37 -19.79 -46.50 5.07
CA PRO A 37 -21.02 -46.73 4.32
C PRO A 37 -20.71 -47.33 2.95
N GLY A 38 -21.27 -48.52 2.66
CA GLY A 38 -21.09 -49.19 1.37
C GLY A 38 -19.63 -49.52 1.02
N GLY A 39 -18.76 -49.71 2.03
CA GLY A 39 -17.33 -50.02 1.84
C GLY A 39 -16.43 -48.81 1.58
N VAL A 40 -16.94 -47.58 1.68
CA VAL A 40 -16.14 -46.35 1.53
C VAL A 40 -15.74 -45.82 2.90
N PRO A 41 -14.46 -45.89 3.32
CA PRO A 41 -14.06 -45.40 4.63
C PRO A 41 -14.10 -43.88 4.67
N LEU A 42 -14.91 -43.31 5.58
CA LEU A 42 -15.04 -41.89 5.86
C LEU A 42 -14.76 -41.65 7.34
N GLY A 43 -13.84 -40.75 7.68
CA GLY A 43 -13.48 -40.63 9.08
C GLY A 43 -12.39 -39.63 9.40
N ILE A 44 -12.09 -39.53 10.69
CA ILE A 44 -11.02 -38.70 11.24
C ILE A 44 -9.92 -39.61 11.79
N HIS A 45 -8.67 -39.32 11.44
CA HIS A 45 -7.48 -39.98 11.97
C HIS A 45 -6.45 -38.95 12.43
N LEU A 46 -6.12 -38.99 13.71
CA LEU A 46 -5.21 -38.08 14.40
C LEU A 46 -4.01 -38.85 14.95
N ASP A 47 -3.03 -39.05 14.08
CA ASP A 47 -1.66 -39.39 14.42
C ASP A 47 -0.83 -38.10 14.64
N VAL A 48 0.48 -38.25 14.84
CA VAL A 48 1.41 -37.12 15.00
C VAL A 48 1.24 -36.08 13.89
N VAL A 49 1.19 -36.53 12.62
CA VAL A 49 1.07 -35.65 11.46
C VAL A 49 -0.25 -34.92 11.47
N GLY A 50 -1.37 -35.64 11.67
CA GLY A 50 -2.71 -35.07 11.73
C GLY A 50 -2.85 -34.04 12.85
N VAL A 51 -2.27 -34.32 14.02
CA VAL A 51 -2.24 -33.39 15.17
C VAL A 51 -1.50 -32.10 14.84
N VAL A 52 -0.29 -32.20 14.27
CA VAL A 52 0.52 -31.02 13.91
C VAL A 52 -0.20 -30.17 12.87
N LEU A 53 -0.70 -30.80 11.79
CA LEU A 53 -1.38 -30.09 10.71
C LEU A 53 -2.73 -29.50 11.15
N LEU A 54 -3.54 -30.22 11.93
CA LEU A 54 -4.82 -29.72 12.43
C LEU A 54 -4.63 -28.53 13.37
N THR A 55 -3.63 -28.60 14.27
CA THR A 55 -3.29 -27.49 15.17
C THR A 55 -2.82 -26.27 14.37
N PHE A 56 -1.97 -26.49 13.36
CA PHE A 56 -1.49 -25.41 12.48
C PHE A 56 -2.63 -24.77 11.67
N VAL A 57 -3.48 -25.56 11.01
CA VAL A 57 -4.64 -25.07 10.25
C VAL A 57 -5.63 -24.33 11.17
N GLY A 58 -5.85 -24.83 12.39
CA GLY A 58 -6.65 -24.15 13.40
C GLY A 58 -6.08 -22.78 13.78
N LEU A 59 -4.79 -22.70 14.11
CA LEU A 59 -4.13 -21.43 14.45
C LEU A 59 -4.16 -20.44 13.28
N LEU A 60 -3.84 -20.91 12.07
CA LEU A 60 -3.90 -20.12 10.84
C LEU A 60 -5.32 -19.60 10.59
N GLY A 61 -6.32 -20.48 10.69
CA GLY A 61 -7.73 -20.13 10.52
C GLY A 61 -8.22 -19.11 11.55
N TRP A 62 -7.74 -19.20 12.79
CA TRP A 62 -8.03 -18.21 13.82
C TRP A 62 -7.45 -16.83 13.48
N VAL A 63 -6.17 -16.76 13.10
CA VAL A 63 -5.51 -15.50 12.70
C VAL A 63 -6.19 -14.89 11.48
N VAL A 64 -6.37 -15.68 10.40
CA VAL A 64 -6.95 -15.21 9.13
C VAL A 64 -8.40 -14.77 9.31
N SER A 65 -9.22 -15.52 10.05
CA SER A 65 -10.62 -15.14 10.27
C SER A 65 -10.75 -13.86 11.09
N ARG A 66 -9.88 -13.66 12.08
CA ARG A 66 -9.87 -12.45 12.89
C ARG A 66 -9.36 -11.23 12.12
N TYR A 67 -8.32 -11.40 11.31
CA TYR A 67 -7.84 -10.36 10.40
C TYR A 67 -8.94 -9.98 9.39
N SER A 68 -9.57 -10.97 8.75
CA SER A 68 -10.61 -10.78 7.73
C SER A 68 -11.83 -10.03 8.27
N LEU A 69 -12.21 -10.26 9.53
CA LEU A 69 -13.34 -9.59 10.16
C LEU A 69 -13.16 -8.06 10.19
N THR A 70 -11.94 -7.58 10.47
CA THR A 70 -11.63 -6.14 10.48
C THR A 70 -11.39 -5.64 9.06
N ASN A 71 -10.54 -6.35 8.31
CA ASN A 71 -10.04 -5.90 7.01
C ASN A 71 -11.12 -5.82 5.93
N LEU A 72 -12.08 -6.75 5.91
CA LEU A 72 -13.15 -6.79 4.90
C LEU A 72 -14.40 -6.02 5.32
N ARG A 73 -14.37 -5.29 6.44
CA ARG A 73 -15.51 -4.53 6.93
C ARG A 73 -15.92 -3.46 5.91
N GLY A 74 -17.23 -3.21 5.82
CA GLY A 74 -17.80 -2.21 4.93
C GLY A 74 -18.01 -2.70 3.50
N ARG A 75 -17.44 -3.86 3.10
CA ARG A 75 -17.66 -4.43 1.76
C ARG A 75 -19.05 -5.08 1.63
N ASP A 76 -19.69 -4.91 0.47
CA ASP A 76 -21.05 -5.41 0.22
C ASP A 76 -21.17 -6.93 0.41
N GLN A 77 -20.10 -7.66 0.08
CA GLN A 77 -20.07 -9.13 0.12
C GLN A 77 -19.55 -9.69 1.44
N PHE A 78 -19.42 -8.86 2.49
CA PHE A 78 -18.81 -9.24 3.78
C PHE A 78 -19.36 -10.53 4.38
N ALA A 79 -20.68 -10.71 4.44
CA ALA A 79 -21.30 -11.89 5.02
C ALA A 79 -21.01 -13.17 4.19
N ARG A 80 -21.05 -13.05 2.85
CA ARG A 80 -20.77 -14.16 1.93
C ARG A 80 -19.31 -14.57 1.98
N SER A 81 -18.38 -13.61 2.03
CA SER A 81 -16.95 -13.87 2.22
C SER A 81 -16.67 -14.62 3.52
N GLY A 82 -17.35 -14.26 4.62
CA GLY A 82 -17.26 -14.99 5.88
C GLY A 82 -17.75 -16.45 5.79
N ALA A 83 -18.86 -16.70 5.09
CA ALA A 83 -19.40 -18.05 4.91
C ALA A 83 -18.45 -18.94 4.09
N ILE A 84 -17.96 -18.42 2.95
CA ILE A 84 -17.04 -19.17 2.10
C ILE A 84 -15.72 -19.42 2.82
N LEU A 85 -15.23 -18.46 3.61
CA LEU A 85 -14.04 -18.65 4.47
C LEU A 85 -14.24 -19.77 5.49
N PHE A 86 -15.41 -19.85 6.13
CA PHE A 86 -15.74 -20.95 7.05
C PHE A 86 -15.63 -22.30 6.35
N PHE A 87 -16.23 -22.43 5.17
CA PHE A 87 -16.19 -23.65 4.38
C PHE A 87 -14.79 -23.98 3.86
N ALA A 88 -13.99 -22.98 3.48
CA ALA A 88 -12.59 -23.19 3.11
C ALA A 88 -11.79 -23.79 4.29
N LEU A 89 -11.94 -23.23 5.49
CA LEU A 89 -11.29 -23.72 6.71
C LEU A 89 -11.79 -25.12 7.09
N LEU A 90 -13.09 -25.38 6.99
CA LEU A 90 -13.66 -26.69 7.24
C LEU A 90 -13.08 -27.75 6.29
N GLY A 91 -13.01 -27.45 5.00
CA GLY A 91 -12.41 -28.35 4.00
C GLY A 91 -10.93 -28.63 4.31
N LEU A 92 -10.17 -27.63 4.75
CA LEU A 92 -8.78 -27.83 5.17
C LEU A 92 -8.67 -28.74 6.40
N CYS A 93 -9.51 -28.52 7.43
CA CYS A 93 -9.56 -29.39 8.60
C CYS A 93 -9.89 -30.85 8.22
N VAL A 94 -10.86 -31.06 7.33
CA VAL A 94 -11.22 -32.40 6.81
C VAL A 94 -10.05 -33.01 6.03
N THR A 95 -9.33 -32.22 5.24
CA THR A 95 -8.17 -32.70 4.45
C THR A 95 -7.06 -33.21 5.37
N VAL A 96 -6.68 -32.44 6.39
CA VAL A 96 -5.52 -32.78 7.24
C VAL A 96 -5.82 -33.84 8.30
N SER A 97 -7.10 -34.04 8.62
CA SER A 97 -7.54 -35.02 9.62
C SER A 97 -8.20 -36.26 9.01
N GLY A 98 -8.25 -36.38 7.68
CA GLY A 98 -8.95 -37.47 7.00
C GLY A 98 -8.35 -38.85 7.28
N ALA A 99 -9.22 -39.82 7.62
CA ALA A 99 -8.81 -41.21 7.88
C ALA A 99 -8.56 -42.05 6.62
N SER A 100 -8.98 -41.57 5.45
CA SER A 100 -8.87 -42.29 4.19
C SER A 100 -8.54 -41.38 3.03
N LEU A 101 -8.05 -41.95 1.93
CA LEU A 101 -7.76 -41.19 0.71
C LEU A 101 -9.00 -40.47 0.16
N VAL A 102 -10.19 -41.08 0.31
CA VAL A 102 -11.48 -40.47 -0.08
C VAL A 102 -11.79 -39.24 0.77
N THR A 103 -11.64 -39.34 2.10
CA THR A 103 -11.93 -38.20 2.99
C THR A 103 -11.02 -37.02 2.69
N VAL A 104 -9.73 -37.30 2.46
CA VAL A 104 -8.74 -36.28 2.07
C VAL A 104 -9.12 -35.66 0.72
N ALA A 105 -9.54 -36.45 -0.27
CA ALA A 105 -9.97 -35.94 -1.58
C ALA A 105 -11.21 -35.04 -1.52
N ILE A 106 -12.18 -35.34 -0.65
CA ILE A 106 -13.36 -34.50 -0.41
C ILE A 106 -12.94 -33.15 0.17
N GLY A 107 -12.19 -33.14 1.27
CA GLY A 107 -11.71 -31.91 1.91
C GLY A 107 -10.85 -31.07 0.97
N TRP A 108 -10.00 -31.72 0.18
CA TRP A 108 -9.11 -31.10 -0.80
C TRP A 108 -9.88 -30.37 -1.90
N THR A 109 -10.83 -31.06 -2.53
CA THR A 109 -11.67 -30.51 -3.61
C THR A 109 -12.47 -29.33 -3.05
N PHE A 110 -13.12 -29.53 -1.91
CA PHE A 110 -14.00 -28.53 -1.29
C PHE A 110 -13.24 -27.26 -0.89
N SER A 111 -12.11 -27.38 -0.19
CA SER A 111 -11.30 -26.23 0.21
C SER A 111 -10.75 -25.45 -0.99
N GLY A 112 -10.40 -26.14 -2.08
CA GLY A 112 -9.90 -25.51 -3.31
C GLY A 112 -10.96 -24.65 -3.98
N GLN A 113 -12.16 -25.20 -4.18
CA GLN A 113 -13.27 -24.47 -4.78
C GLN A 113 -13.75 -23.31 -3.89
N ALA A 114 -13.71 -23.46 -2.58
CA ALA A 114 -14.02 -22.38 -1.65
C ALA A 114 -13.03 -21.20 -1.79
N VAL A 115 -11.72 -21.45 -1.91
CA VAL A 115 -10.74 -20.37 -2.11
C VAL A 115 -10.85 -19.73 -3.49
N VAL A 116 -11.10 -20.52 -4.55
CA VAL A 116 -11.44 -20.00 -5.88
C VAL A 116 -12.63 -19.03 -5.79
N ALA A 117 -13.68 -19.40 -5.05
CA ALA A 117 -14.83 -18.55 -4.84
C ALA A 117 -14.46 -17.27 -4.07
N LEU A 118 -13.58 -17.32 -3.07
CA LEU A 118 -13.12 -16.12 -2.33
C LEU A 118 -12.39 -15.11 -3.22
N ILE A 119 -11.55 -15.56 -4.16
CA ILE A 119 -10.82 -14.67 -5.09
C ILE A 119 -11.81 -13.88 -5.96
N SER A 120 -12.83 -14.55 -6.51
CA SER A 120 -13.83 -13.89 -7.36
C SER A 120 -14.63 -12.78 -6.64
N ARG A 121 -14.61 -12.74 -5.30
CA ARG A 121 -15.33 -11.76 -4.47
C ARG A 121 -14.65 -10.41 -4.39
N ALA A 122 -13.42 -10.27 -4.91
CA ALA A 122 -12.81 -8.95 -5.06
C ALA A 122 -13.64 -8.05 -6.00
N GLY A 123 -14.46 -8.63 -6.89
CA GLY A 123 -15.48 -7.92 -7.67
C GLY A 123 -14.99 -7.36 -9.01
N THR A 124 -13.69 -7.39 -9.27
CA THR A 124 -13.09 -6.88 -10.52
C THR A 124 -13.13 -7.92 -11.65
N PRO A 125 -13.16 -7.50 -12.93
CA PRO A 125 -12.99 -8.39 -14.08
C PRO A 125 -11.73 -9.27 -13.97
N GLU A 126 -10.63 -8.68 -13.53
CA GLU A 126 -9.31 -9.31 -13.38
C GLU A 126 -9.36 -10.42 -12.32
N ALA A 127 -10.02 -10.18 -11.19
CA ALA A 127 -10.21 -11.17 -10.14
C ALA A 127 -11.09 -12.35 -10.61
N ARG A 128 -12.13 -12.08 -11.41
CA ARG A 128 -12.97 -13.14 -12.00
C ARG A 128 -12.15 -14.00 -12.94
N GLN A 129 -11.33 -13.40 -13.79
CA GLN A 129 -10.44 -14.13 -14.68
C GLN A 129 -9.40 -14.96 -13.90
N ALA A 130 -8.74 -14.37 -12.90
CA ALA A 130 -7.79 -15.08 -12.04
C ALA A 130 -8.44 -16.28 -11.35
N SER A 131 -9.67 -16.10 -10.84
CA SER A 131 -10.44 -17.19 -10.25
C SER A 131 -10.77 -18.30 -11.25
N SER A 132 -11.00 -17.96 -12.52
CA SER A 132 -11.28 -18.92 -13.58
C SER A 132 -10.04 -19.73 -13.97
N THR A 133 -8.89 -19.06 -14.17
CA THR A 133 -7.61 -19.72 -14.43
C THR A 133 -7.25 -20.71 -13.32
N MET A 134 -7.39 -20.29 -12.06
CA MET A 134 -7.17 -21.14 -10.91
C MET A 134 -8.18 -22.29 -10.88
N ARG A 135 -9.47 -22.01 -11.10
CA ARG A 135 -10.53 -23.04 -11.10
C ARG A 135 -10.25 -24.15 -12.09
N VAL A 136 -9.95 -23.81 -13.34
CA VAL A 136 -9.66 -24.80 -14.39
C VAL A 136 -8.46 -25.65 -14.00
N THR A 137 -7.39 -25.01 -13.53
CA THR A 137 -6.17 -25.75 -13.15
C THR A 137 -6.43 -26.70 -11.98
N LEU A 138 -7.16 -26.26 -10.96
CA LEU A 138 -7.49 -27.10 -9.82
C LEU A 138 -8.46 -28.22 -10.18
N LEU A 139 -9.47 -27.97 -11.02
CA LEU A 139 -10.40 -29.01 -11.46
C LEU A 139 -9.70 -30.09 -12.28
N ILE A 140 -8.74 -29.72 -13.14
CA ILE A 140 -7.89 -30.72 -13.82
C ILE A 140 -7.19 -31.58 -12.77
N GLY A 141 -6.54 -30.97 -11.78
CA GLY A 141 -5.92 -31.70 -10.67
C GLY A 141 -6.90 -32.60 -9.92
N ASP A 142 -8.10 -32.11 -9.61
CA ASP A 142 -9.14 -32.84 -8.88
C ASP A 142 -9.64 -34.04 -9.70
N VAL A 143 -9.77 -33.94 -11.03
CA VAL A 143 -10.09 -35.08 -11.90
C VAL A 143 -9.06 -36.20 -11.78
N PHE A 144 -7.76 -35.86 -11.80
CA PHE A 144 -6.69 -36.85 -11.64
C PHE A 144 -6.62 -37.40 -10.20
N LEU A 145 -6.91 -36.57 -9.19
CA LEU A 145 -7.04 -37.01 -7.80
C LEU A 145 -8.12 -38.09 -7.67
N TRP A 146 -9.33 -37.80 -8.16
CA TRP A 146 -10.45 -38.74 -8.10
C TRP A 146 -10.22 -39.98 -8.97
N ALA A 147 -9.57 -39.87 -10.12
CA ALA A 147 -9.15 -41.03 -10.90
C ALA A 147 -8.16 -41.92 -10.12
N GLY A 148 -7.20 -41.32 -9.42
CA GLY A 148 -6.28 -42.04 -8.54
C GLY A 148 -7.00 -42.72 -7.37
N VAL A 149 -7.96 -42.03 -6.74
CA VAL A 149 -8.82 -42.59 -5.67
C VAL A 149 -9.62 -43.78 -6.18
N ILE A 150 -10.25 -43.68 -7.35
CA ILE A 150 -11.05 -44.76 -7.95
C ILE A 150 -10.16 -45.96 -8.29
N LEU A 151 -9.01 -45.73 -8.92
CA LEU A 151 -8.08 -46.81 -9.25
C LEU A 151 -7.56 -47.49 -7.98
N ALA A 152 -7.23 -46.72 -6.95
CA ALA A 152 -6.85 -47.24 -5.64
C ALA A 152 -7.98 -48.08 -5.02
N ALA A 153 -9.23 -47.62 -5.11
CA ALA A 153 -10.39 -48.35 -4.59
C ALA A 153 -10.58 -49.70 -5.28
N CYS A 154 -10.25 -49.79 -6.57
CA CYS A 154 -10.38 -51.02 -7.36
C CYS A 154 -9.20 -51.99 -7.19
N THR A 155 -8.04 -51.55 -6.71
CA THR A 155 -6.79 -52.34 -6.77
C THR A 155 -6.06 -52.50 -5.45
N LEU A 156 -6.23 -51.57 -4.50
CA LEU A 156 -5.64 -51.66 -3.17
C LEU A 156 -6.59 -52.39 -2.20
N PRO A 157 -6.04 -53.09 -1.19
CA PRO A 157 -6.85 -53.79 -0.20
C PRO A 157 -7.65 -52.87 0.72
N SER A 158 -7.22 -51.61 0.89
CA SER A 158 -7.95 -50.59 1.63
C SER A 158 -7.53 -49.18 1.19
N LEU A 159 -8.44 -48.22 1.37
CA LEU A 159 -8.17 -46.78 1.23
C LEU A 159 -7.88 -46.10 2.57
N ASP A 160 -7.94 -46.86 3.67
CA ASP A 160 -7.62 -46.40 5.02
C ASP A 160 -6.14 -46.04 5.10
N ARG A 161 -5.86 -44.85 5.64
CA ARG A 161 -4.53 -44.31 5.84
C ARG A 161 -3.62 -45.24 6.66
N THR A 162 -4.17 -45.92 7.66
CA THR A 162 -3.42 -46.80 8.57
C THR A 162 -2.87 -48.06 7.88
N ARG A 163 -3.53 -48.52 6.82
CA ARG A 163 -3.15 -49.73 6.08
C ARG A 163 -2.23 -49.46 4.90
N MET A 164 -1.84 -48.21 4.67
CA MET A 164 -1.00 -47.84 3.52
C MET A 164 0.41 -48.46 3.58
N GLN A 165 0.88 -48.86 4.77
CA GLN A 165 2.13 -49.59 4.95
C GLN A 165 2.12 -50.99 4.31
N GLU A 166 0.94 -51.56 4.07
CA GLU A 166 0.78 -52.90 3.46
C GLU A 166 0.93 -52.88 1.93
N VAL A 167 0.92 -51.68 1.32
CA VAL A 167 0.97 -51.51 -0.14
C VAL A 167 2.34 -51.89 -0.67
N GLN A 168 2.37 -52.82 -1.63
CA GLN A 168 3.60 -53.27 -2.27
C GLN A 168 3.97 -52.42 -3.49
N PRO A 169 5.28 -52.26 -3.79
CA PRO A 169 5.73 -51.67 -5.04
C PRO A 169 5.24 -52.47 -6.27
N GLY A 170 4.74 -51.76 -7.28
CA GLY A 170 4.21 -52.38 -8.49
C GLY A 170 3.76 -51.36 -9.52
N TRP A 171 3.39 -51.83 -10.72
CA TRP A 171 2.94 -50.95 -11.80
C TRP A 171 1.61 -50.26 -11.47
N THR A 172 0.69 -50.95 -10.78
CA THR A 172 -0.59 -50.39 -10.31
C THR A 172 -0.37 -49.28 -9.30
N THR A 173 0.46 -49.53 -8.28
CA THR A 173 0.87 -48.52 -7.29
C THR A 173 1.53 -47.32 -7.97
N THR A 174 2.43 -47.56 -8.93
CA THR A 174 3.07 -46.51 -9.73
C THR A 174 2.03 -45.68 -10.51
N ALA A 175 1.03 -46.32 -11.12
CA ALA A 175 -0.04 -45.64 -11.85
C ALA A 175 -0.93 -44.80 -10.92
N ILE A 176 -1.31 -45.32 -9.74
CA ILE A 176 -2.04 -44.57 -8.71
C ILE A 176 -1.24 -43.32 -8.32
N VAL A 177 0.03 -43.50 -7.95
CA VAL A 177 0.90 -42.40 -7.55
C VAL A 177 1.09 -41.39 -8.68
N ALA A 178 1.22 -41.84 -9.94
CA ALA A 178 1.31 -40.94 -11.09
C ALA A 178 0.07 -40.03 -11.22
N LEU A 179 -1.15 -40.58 -11.06
CA LEU A 179 -2.40 -39.80 -11.09
C LEU A 179 -2.45 -38.80 -9.92
N LEU A 180 -2.11 -39.25 -8.71
CA LEU A 180 -2.06 -38.39 -7.53
C LEU A 180 -0.99 -37.28 -7.67
N LEU A 181 0.15 -37.56 -8.30
CA LEU A 181 1.19 -36.56 -8.56
C LEU A 181 0.73 -35.46 -9.52
N VAL A 182 -0.12 -35.76 -10.51
CA VAL A 182 -0.71 -34.71 -11.36
C VAL A 182 -1.57 -33.76 -10.52
N ALA A 183 -2.33 -34.30 -9.56
CA ALA A 183 -3.10 -33.49 -8.60
C ALA A 183 -2.16 -32.64 -7.71
N CYS A 184 -1.07 -33.21 -7.21
CA CYS A 184 -0.03 -32.49 -6.46
C CYS A 184 0.59 -31.35 -7.28
N ILE A 185 0.93 -31.61 -8.54
CA ILE A 185 1.52 -30.63 -9.46
C ILE A 185 0.58 -29.45 -9.67
N ALA A 186 -0.70 -29.73 -9.93
CA ALA A 186 -1.72 -28.71 -10.13
C ALA A 186 -1.93 -27.84 -8.89
N ARG A 187 -2.09 -28.46 -7.72
CA ARG A 187 -2.41 -27.77 -6.45
C ARG A 187 -1.22 -27.03 -5.86
N SER A 188 -0.02 -27.59 -5.94
CA SER A 188 1.20 -26.99 -5.39
C SER A 188 1.97 -26.13 -6.38
N CYS A 189 1.30 -25.66 -7.44
CA CYS A 189 1.84 -24.69 -8.39
C CYS A 189 3.17 -25.14 -9.01
N GLN A 190 3.34 -26.45 -9.23
CA GLN A 190 4.56 -26.98 -9.82
C GLN A 190 4.56 -26.75 -11.33
N VAL A 191 5.72 -26.77 -11.97
CA VAL A 191 5.80 -26.68 -13.43
C VAL A 191 5.12 -27.92 -14.05
N PRO A 192 4.18 -27.77 -15.01
CA PRO A 192 3.81 -26.55 -15.75
C PRO A 192 2.64 -25.72 -15.17
N ALA A 193 1.98 -26.15 -14.10
CA ALA A 193 0.84 -25.49 -13.46
C ALA A 193 1.16 -24.21 -12.64
N HIS A 194 2.42 -23.82 -12.46
CA HIS A 194 2.85 -22.65 -11.66
C HIS A 194 2.18 -21.29 -11.96
N ARG A 195 1.60 -21.10 -13.15
CA ARG A 195 1.17 -19.78 -13.64
C ARG A 195 -0.10 -19.21 -12.99
N TRP A 196 -0.95 -20.05 -12.40
CA TRP A 196 -2.18 -19.53 -11.79
C TRP A 196 -1.92 -18.76 -10.49
N LEU A 197 -0.81 -19.04 -9.80
CA LEU A 197 -0.56 -18.48 -8.46
C LEU A 197 -0.25 -16.98 -8.47
N PRO A 198 0.62 -16.44 -9.35
CA PRO A 198 0.84 -15.00 -9.43
C PRO A 198 -0.43 -14.18 -9.74
N GLU A 199 -1.42 -14.75 -10.44
CA GLU A 199 -2.70 -14.08 -10.72
C GLU A 199 -3.54 -13.87 -9.45
N THR A 200 -3.31 -14.65 -8.39
CA THR A 200 -4.10 -14.51 -7.16
C THR A 200 -3.74 -13.29 -6.31
N ALA A 201 -2.79 -12.46 -6.77
CA ALA A 201 -2.53 -11.15 -6.17
C ALA A 201 -3.74 -10.20 -6.23
N GLU A 202 -4.72 -10.49 -7.10
CA GLU A 202 -6.06 -9.89 -7.13
C GLU A 202 -6.86 -10.08 -5.82
N ALA A 203 -6.53 -11.10 -5.03
CA ALA A 203 -7.24 -11.39 -3.81
C ALA A 203 -6.89 -10.41 -2.68
N PRO A 204 -7.83 -10.15 -1.76
CA PRO A 204 -7.51 -9.47 -0.53
C PRO A 204 -6.41 -10.20 0.26
N SER A 205 -5.53 -9.44 0.93
CA SER A 205 -4.38 -9.99 1.67
C SER A 205 -4.68 -11.19 2.60
N PRO A 206 -5.79 -11.23 3.39
CA PRO A 206 -6.07 -12.40 4.21
C PRO A 206 -6.46 -13.66 3.40
N ILE A 207 -7.04 -13.48 2.20
CA ILE A 207 -7.36 -14.58 1.30
C ILE A 207 -6.07 -15.13 0.68
N SER A 208 -5.15 -14.24 0.26
CA SER A 208 -3.80 -14.66 -0.17
C SER A 208 -3.06 -15.37 0.96
N ALA A 209 -3.12 -14.88 2.20
CA ALA A 209 -2.49 -15.54 3.34
C ALA A 209 -3.00 -16.99 3.53
N LEU A 210 -4.31 -17.23 3.47
CA LEU A 210 -4.89 -18.58 3.53
C LEU A 210 -4.45 -19.46 2.36
N LEU A 211 -4.48 -18.91 1.14
CA LEU A 211 -4.10 -19.62 -0.07
C LEU A 211 -2.64 -20.09 0.01
N HIS A 212 -1.71 -19.17 0.28
CA HIS A 212 -0.27 -19.41 0.28
C HIS A 212 0.25 -20.17 1.50
N ALA A 213 -0.51 -20.20 2.60
CA ALA A 213 -0.14 -20.92 3.82
C ALA A 213 -0.87 -22.25 4.03
N GLY A 214 -2.01 -22.46 3.36
CA GLY A 214 -2.82 -23.67 3.51
C GLY A 214 -2.97 -24.42 2.20
N VAL A 215 -3.72 -23.85 1.25
CA VAL A 215 -4.22 -24.55 0.06
C VAL A 215 -3.11 -25.00 -0.90
N VAL A 216 -2.05 -24.20 -1.07
CA VAL A 216 -0.93 -24.54 -1.97
C VAL A 216 -0.03 -25.66 -1.44
N ASN A 217 -0.10 -25.98 -0.15
CA ASN A 217 0.72 -27.04 0.47
C ASN A 217 0.24 -28.46 0.10
N GLY A 218 -0.58 -28.60 -0.94
CA GLY A 218 -1.24 -29.86 -1.32
C GLY A 218 -0.28 -31.05 -1.44
N ALA A 219 0.81 -30.92 -2.20
CA ALA A 219 1.81 -31.97 -2.33
C ALA A 219 2.44 -32.35 -0.98
N GLY A 220 2.82 -31.35 -0.17
CA GLY A 220 3.31 -31.53 1.19
C GLY A 220 2.35 -32.33 2.07
N VAL A 221 1.07 -31.95 2.06
CA VAL A 221 0.04 -32.60 2.89
C VAL A 221 -0.27 -34.01 2.37
N LEU A 222 -0.57 -34.19 1.08
CA LEU A 222 -0.99 -35.49 0.54
C LEU A 222 0.13 -36.53 0.61
N VAL A 223 1.36 -36.16 0.24
CA VAL A 223 2.50 -37.09 0.22
C VAL A 223 2.93 -37.47 1.63
N VAL A 224 2.93 -36.54 2.60
CA VAL A 224 3.27 -36.86 3.99
C VAL A 224 2.18 -37.72 4.64
N LEU A 225 0.90 -37.41 4.43
CA LEU A 225 -0.20 -38.21 5.00
C LEU A 225 -0.20 -39.66 4.48
N PHE A 226 0.16 -39.87 3.21
CA PHE A 226 0.19 -41.18 2.55
C PHE A 226 1.62 -41.62 2.22
N TRP A 227 2.61 -41.25 3.04
CA TRP A 227 4.03 -41.51 2.78
C TRP A 227 4.35 -42.94 2.30
N PRO A 228 3.82 -44.01 2.94
CA PRO A 228 4.10 -45.38 2.51
C PRO A 228 3.67 -45.68 1.06
N LEU A 229 2.54 -45.11 0.61
CA LEU A 229 2.03 -45.29 -0.76
C LEU A 229 2.97 -44.64 -1.79
N PHE A 230 3.45 -43.44 -1.50
CA PHE A 230 4.37 -42.71 -2.40
C PHE A 230 5.78 -43.32 -2.39
N ALA A 231 6.26 -43.78 -1.23
CA ALA A 231 7.55 -44.45 -1.08
C ALA A 231 7.60 -45.78 -1.87
N ALA A 232 6.45 -46.46 -2.03
CA ALA A 232 6.31 -47.66 -2.86
C ALA A 232 6.42 -47.41 -4.37
N ALA A 233 6.52 -46.15 -4.83
CA ALA A 233 6.72 -45.79 -6.23
C ALA A 233 7.93 -44.84 -6.44
N PRO A 234 9.19 -45.29 -6.24
CA PRO A 234 10.38 -44.44 -6.31
C PRO A 234 10.56 -43.71 -7.65
N ALA A 235 10.15 -44.34 -8.76
CA ALA A 235 10.20 -43.71 -10.08
C ALA A 235 9.37 -42.41 -10.14
N MET A 236 8.21 -42.39 -9.48
CA MET A 236 7.37 -41.21 -9.40
C MET A 236 7.95 -40.16 -8.44
N MET A 237 8.64 -40.58 -7.39
CA MET A 237 9.38 -39.66 -6.51
C MET A 237 10.55 -38.97 -7.22
N ALA A 238 11.24 -39.65 -8.13
CA ALA A 238 12.23 -39.01 -9.02
C ALA A 238 11.60 -37.95 -9.94
N VAL A 239 10.40 -38.22 -10.47
CA VAL A 239 9.65 -37.24 -11.27
C VAL A 239 9.29 -36.02 -10.41
N LEU A 240 8.81 -36.23 -9.19
CA LEU A 240 8.50 -35.14 -8.25
C LEU A 240 9.75 -34.31 -7.93
N LEU A 241 10.90 -34.95 -7.72
CA LEU A 241 12.19 -34.29 -7.49
C LEU A 241 12.60 -33.39 -8.68
N ALA A 242 12.53 -33.91 -9.90
CA ALA A 242 12.90 -33.18 -11.11
C ALA A 242 11.97 -31.99 -11.38
N VAL A 243 10.65 -32.20 -11.19
CA VAL A 243 9.65 -31.15 -11.29
C VAL A 243 9.88 -30.09 -10.20
N GLY A 244 10.12 -30.49 -8.96
CA GLY A 244 10.43 -29.61 -7.83
C GLY A 244 11.65 -28.74 -8.09
N ALA A 245 12.77 -29.33 -8.52
CA ALA A 245 14.01 -28.62 -8.83
C ALA A 245 13.82 -27.59 -9.96
N THR A 246 13.04 -27.94 -10.98
CA THR A 246 12.71 -27.01 -12.08
C THR A 246 11.82 -25.86 -11.59
N THR A 247 10.85 -26.17 -10.73
CA THR A 247 9.96 -25.18 -10.11
C THR A 247 10.73 -24.19 -9.22
N VAL A 248 11.74 -24.65 -8.46
CA VAL A 248 12.65 -23.79 -7.67
C VAL A 248 13.29 -22.75 -8.57
N ALA A 249 13.90 -23.18 -9.69
CA ALA A 249 14.57 -22.27 -10.61
C ALA A 249 13.61 -21.23 -11.22
N ILE A 250 12.47 -21.69 -11.77
CA ILE A 250 11.49 -20.80 -12.40
C ILE A 250 10.88 -19.82 -11.39
N GLY A 251 10.52 -20.29 -10.19
CA GLY A 251 9.96 -19.44 -9.14
C GLY A 251 10.97 -18.39 -8.65
N ALA A 252 12.21 -18.79 -8.38
CA ALA A 252 13.27 -17.89 -7.92
C ALA A 252 13.59 -16.81 -8.97
N TRP A 253 13.76 -17.19 -10.24
CA TRP A 253 14.04 -16.24 -11.31
C TRP A 253 12.85 -15.34 -11.64
N SER A 254 11.62 -15.89 -11.70
CA SER A 254 10.41 -15.09 -11.95
C SER A 254 10.16 -14.06 -10.84
N SER A 255 10.53 -14.36 -9.58
CA SER A 255 10.39 -13.40 -8.47
C SER A 255 11.20 -12.12 -8.69
N ARG A 256 12.37 -12.18 -9.36
CA ARG A 256 13.21 -11.00 -9.68
C ARG A 256 12.62 -10.14 -10.77
N MET A 257 11.77 -10.72 -11.60
CA MET A 257 11.11 -10.01 -12.70
C MET A 257 9.89 -9.21 -12.22
N ARG A 258 9.38 -9.50 -11.00
CA ARG A 258 8.23 -8.83 -10.39
C ARG A 258 8.67 -7.60 -9.60
N SER A 259 8.09 -6.45 -9.95
CA SER A 259 8.20 -5.15 -9.28
C SER A 259 7.28 -5.06 -8.06
N ASP A 260 6.12 -5.71 -8.11
CA ASP A 260 5.08 -5.69 -7.08
C ASP A 260 5.34 -6.70 -5.95
N VAL A 261 4.94 -6.35 -4.74
CA VAL A 261 5.22 -7.12 -3.53
C VAL A 261 4.46 -8.46 -3.51
N LYS A 262 3.15 -8.48 -3.75
CA LYS A 262 2.34 -9.72 -3.69
C LYS A 262 2.74 -10.71 -4.78
N GLY A 263 2.99 -10.26 -6.00
CA GLY A 263 3.43 -11.11 -7.12
C GLY A 263 4.83 -11.68 -6.88
N ARG A 264 5.77 -10.87 -6.37
CA ARG A 264 7.09 -11.36 -5.92
C ARG A 264 6.95 -12.42 -4.82
N LEU A 265 6.06 -12.19 -3.85
CA LEU A 265 5.75 -13.17 -2.81
C LEU A 265 5.15 -14.46 -3.40
N ALA A 266 4.22 -14.37 -4.35
CA ALA A 266 3.62 -15.53 -5.01
C ALA A 266 4.65 -16.36 -5.80
N CYS A 267 5.53 -15.72 -6.58
CA CYS A 267 6.63 -16.41 -7.26
C CYS A 267 7.60 -17.05 -6.25
N SER A 268 7.86 -16.38 -5.11
CA SER A 268 8.67 -16.98 -4.05
C SER A 268 7.99 -18.19 -3.41
N THR A 269 6.66 -18.21 -3.25
CA THR A 269 5.91 -19.39 -2.79
C THR A 269 6.01 -20.52 -3.80
N THR A 270 5.97 -20.23 -5.11
CA THR A 270 6.21 -21.23 -6.16
C THR A 270 7.56 -21.93 -5.95
N SER A 271 8.62 -21.16 -5.69
CA SER A 271 9.94 -21.73 -5.38
C SER A 271 9.95 -22.56 -4.09
N GLN A 272 9.22 -22.16 -3.05
CA GLN A 272 9.15 -22.88 -1.76
C GLN A 272 8.40 -24.21 -1.91
N MET A 273 7.30 -24.23 -2.67
CA MET A 273 6.63 -25.49 -3.01
C MET A 273 7.53 -26.42 -3.83
N GLY A 274 8.38 -25.85 -4.69
CA GLY A 274 9.43 -26.59 -5.40
C GLY A 274 10.44 -27.24 -4.44
N TYR A 275 10.93 -26.50 -3.43
CA TYR A 275 11.83 -27.04 -2.41
C TYR A 275 11.17 -28.17 -1.61
N MET A 276 9.92 -28.01 -1.21
CA MET A 276 9.14 -29.05 -0.53
C MET A 276 8.99 -30.32 -1.40
N CYS A 277 8.77 -30.18 -2.72
CA CYS A 277 8.74 -31.32 -3.64
C CYS A 277 10.13 -31.99 -3.78
N VAL A 278 11.21 -31.20 -3.71
CA VAL A 278 12.59 -31.73 -3.67
C VAL A 278 12.82 -32.54 -2.38
N GLU A 279 12.42 -32.03 -1.21
CA GLU A 279 12.52 -32.73 0.07
C GLU A 279 11.77 -34.08 0.05
N LEU A 280 10.53 -34.06 -0.43
CA LEU A 280 9.72 -35.28 -0.59
C LEU A 280 10.37 -36.26 -1.58
N GLY A 281 10.82 -35.78 -2.74
CA GLY A 281 11.52 -36.57 -3.75
C GLY A 281 12.82 -37.21 -3.26
N LEU A 282 13.49 -36.57 -2.30
CA LEU A 282 14.69 -37.10 -1.64
C LEU A 282 14.40 -38.14 -0.55
N GLY A 283 13.15 -38.24 -0.10
CA GLY A 283 12.79 -39.14 0.98
C GLY A 283 12.78 -38.54 2.36
N LEU A 284 12.39 -37.27 2.48
CA LEU A 284 12.48 -36.50 3.71
C LEU A 284 11.11 -35.95 4.13
N PRO A 285 10.16 -36.81 4.51
CA PRO A 285 8.83 -36.36 4.91
C PRO A 285 8.85 -35.48 6.17
N GLY A 286 9.86 -35.61 7.05
CA GLY A 286 10.01 -34.74 8.22
C GLY A 286 10.45 -33.33 7.90
N ALA A 287 11.45 -33.18 7.03
CA ALA A 287 11.80 -31.88 6.46
C ALA A 287 10.58 -31.23 5.78
N ALA A 288 9.85 -31.98 4.95
CA ALA A 288 8.67 -31.46 4.26
C ALA A 288 7.54 -31.05 5.22
N LEU A 289 7.28 -31.82 6.29
CA LEU A 289 6.29 -31.47 7.31
C LEU A 289 6.69 -30.19 8.06
N LEU A 290 7.96 -30.08 8.44
CA LEU A 290 8.50 -28.87 9.05
C LEU A 290 8.39 -27.67 8.11
N HIS A 291 8.69 -27.88 6.83
CA HIS A 291 8.56 -26.88 5.78
C HIS A 291 7.10 -26.41 5.65
N VAL A 292 6.12 -27.34 5.55
CA VAL A 292 4.68 -27.00 5.46
C VAL A 292 4.26 -26.03 6.54
N VAL A 293 4.61 -26.31 7.81
CA VAL A 293 4.27 -25.46 8.95
C VAL A 293 5.06 -24.16 8.96
N GLY A 294 6.38 -24.26 8.77
CA GLY A 294 7.31 -23.13 8.83
C GLY A 294 7.02 -22.09 7.75
N HIS A 295 7.04 -22.53 6.48
CA HIS A 295 6.68 -21.71 5.32
C HIS A 295 5.25 -21.17 5.44
N GLY A 296 4.29 -22.00 5.84
CA GLY A 296 2.90 -21.57 5.97
C GLY A 296 2.73 -20.41 6.95
N ALA A 297 3.32 -20.51 8.14
CA ALA A 297 3.33 -19.42 9.11
C ALA A 297 4.06 -18.18 8.61
N TYR A 298 5.23 -18.36 7.98
CA TYR A 298 6.04 -17.25 7.46
C TYR A 298 5.34 -16.50 6.31
N LYS A 299 4.77 -17.22 5.32
CA LYS A 299 4.05 -16.59 4.21
C LYS A 299 2.76 -15.91 4.65
N SER A 300 2.00 -16.53 5.55
CA SER A 300 0.83 -15.89 6.13
C SER A 300 1.20 -14.53 6.73
N TRP A 301 2.27 -14.48 7.52
CA TRP A 301 2.77 -13.22 8.09
C TRP A 301 3.14 -12.19 7.00
N LEU A 302 3.90 -12.59 5.98
CA LEU A 302 4.34 -11.67 4.92
C LEU A 302 3.16 -11.09 4.12
N PHE A 303 2.17 -11.91 3.74
CA PHE A 303 0.99 -11.44 3.03
C PHE A 303 0.12 -10.51 3.89
N LEU A 304 -0.08 -10.84 5.17
CA LEU A 304 -0.83 -9.99 6.09
C LEU A 304 -0.14 -8.65 6.40
N ARG A 305 1.16 -8.51 6.09
CA ARG A 305 1.94 -7.26 6.23
C ARG A 305 2.35 -6.62 4.90
N ALA A 306 1.85 -7.10 3.76
CA ALA A 306 2.28 -6.62 2.46
C ALA A 306 2.00 -5.11 2.24
N GLY A 307 0.95 -4.58 2.88
CA GLY A 307 0.56 -3.16 2.79
C GLY A 307 1.57 -2.21 3.43
N GLY A 308 2.21 -2.59 4.53
CA GLY A 308 3.19 -1.74 5.24
C GLY A 308 4.61 -1.80 4.68
N THR A 309 4.81 -2.29 3.46
CA THR A 309 6.17 -2.45 2.89
C THR A 309 6.80 -1.09 2.55
N ALA A 310 6.04 -0.17 1.96
CA ALA A 310 6.51 1.18 1.62
C ALA A 310 6.96 2.00 2.85
N ALA A 311 6.19 1.97 3.94
CA ALA A 311 6.56 2.62 5.19
C ALA A 311 7.85 2.04 5.82
N ARG A 312 8.12 0.74 5.62
CA ARG A 312 9.35 0.08 6.13
C ARG A 312 10.58 0.37 5.27
N THR A 313 10.41 0.64 3.99
CA THR A 313 11.50 1.11 3.12
C THR A 313 11.82 2.59 3.38
N ARG A 314 10.81 3.38 3.81
CA ARG A 314 10.98 4.79 4.20
C ARG A 314 11.84 4.99 5.44
N THR A 315 11.90 4.07 6.41
CA THR A 315 12.73 4.26 7.62
C THR A 315 14.24 4.08 7.40
N GLY A 316 14.74 4.33 6.18
CA GLY A 316 16.16 4.44 5.86
C GLY A 316 17.02 3.18 6.01
N ARG A 317 16.47 2.06 6.53
CA ARG A 317 17.24 0.83 6.81
C ARG A 317 17.57 0.07 5.54
N ALA A 318 18.41 0.67 4.70
CA ALA A 318 19.03 0.02 3.57
C ALA A 318 19.69 -1.27 4.09
N PRO A 319 19.40 -2.43 3.48
CA PRO A 319 20.15 -3.64 3.80
C PRO A 319 21.64 -3.33 3.63
N LEU A 320 22.50 -3.99 4.39
CA LEU A 320 23.94 -3.87 4.20
C LEU A 320 24.25 -4.23 2.74
N VAL A 321 24.52 -3.21 1.91
CA VAL A 321 24.85 -3.40 0.50
C VAL A 321 26.26 -3.95 0.45
N VAL A 322 26.35 -5.25 0.21
CA VAL A 322 27.60 -5.96 0.02
C VAL A 322 27.66 -6.29 -1.47
N PRO A 323 28.70 -5.88 -2.21
CA PRO A 323 28.76 -6.10 -3.65
C PRO A 323 28.59 -7.60 -3.96
N PRO A 324 27.58 -7.97 -4.77
CA PRO A 324 27.09 -9.34 -4.87
C PRO A 324 28.14 -10.33 -5.42
N SER A 325 29.06 -9.87 -6.26
CA SER A 325 29.97 -10.77 -7.00
C SER A 325 31.04 -11.44 -6.13
N ARG A 326 31.58 -10.77 -5.11
CA ARG A 326 32.71 -11.29 -4.31
C ARG A 326 32.25 -12.09 -3.08
N VAL A 327 31.15 -11.68 -2.45
CA VAL A 327 30.64 -12.35 -1.23
C VAL A 327 29.72 -13.52 -1.55
N ALA A 328 28.91 -13.46 -2.62
CA ALA A 328 28.12 -14.63 -3.04
C ALA A 328 29.05 -15.78 -3.46
N SER A 329 30.15 -15.48 -4.17
CA SER A 329 31.15 -16.47 -4.57
C SER A 329 31.89 -17.08 -3.38
N ALA A 330 32.31 -16.26 -2.40
CA ALA A 330 33.00 -16.72 -1.21
C ALA A 330 32.09 -17.49 -0.23
N ALA A 331 30.84 -17.04 -0.03
CA ALA A 331 29.86 -17.71 0.81
C ALA A 331 29.39 -19.05 0.20
N THR A 332 29.16 -19.07 -1.12
CA THR A 332 28.83 -20.30 -1.86
C THR A 332 30.00 -21.29 -1.80
N LEU A 333 31.24 -20.83 -2.00
CA LEU A 333 32.44 -21.66 -1.91
C LEU A 333 32.66 -22.19 -0.49
N ALA A 334 32.49 -21.36 0.55
CA ALA A 334 32.57 -21.78 1.94
C ALA A 334 31.51 -22.84 2.29
N GLY A 335 30.28 -22.69 1.78
CA GLY A 335 29.20 -23.68 1.96
C GLY A 335 29.49 -25.00 1.27
N VAL A 336 30.00 -24.94 0.04
CA VAL A 336 30.43 -26.12 -0.71
C VAL A 336 31.59 -26.81 0.01
N LEU A 337 32.57 -26.07 0.54
CA LEU A 337 33.69 -26.64 1.30
C LEU A 337 33.23 -27.26 2.63
N THR A 338 32.38 -26.60 3.41
CA THR A 338 31.80 -27.15 4.65
C THR A 338 30.99 -28.42 4.37
N LEU A 339 30.21 -28.44 3.28
CA LEU A 339 29.46 -29.61 2.82
C LEU A 339 30.39 -30.78 2.46
N LEU A 340 31.43 -30.52 1.66
CA LEU A 340 32.44 -31.52 1.27
C LEU A 340 33.22 -32.07 2.46
N ILE A 341 33.50 -31.23 3.47
CA ILE A 341 34.18 -31.64 4.71
C ILE A 341 33.25 -32.46 5.63
N SER A 342 31.94 -32.21 5.58
CA SER A 342 30.95 -32.89 6.44
C SER A 342 30.44 -34.22 5.86
N LEU A 343 30.68 -34.48 4.58
CA LEU A 343 30.29 -35.70 3.86
C LEU A 343 30.85 -37.01 4.47
N PRO A 344 32.13 -37.10 4.91
CA PRO A 344 32.67 -38.29 5.58
C PRO A 344 32.09 -38.52 6.98
N ALA A 345 31.75 -37.46 7.72
CA ALA A 345 31.11 -37.57 9.05
C ALA A 345 29.64 -38.03 8.92
N GLY A 346 28.94 -37.59 7.87
CA GLY A 346 27.62 -38.11 7.50
C GLY A 346 27.65 -39.57 7.06
N TYR A 347 28.70 -40.00 6.34
CA TYR A 347 28.88 -41.39 5.93
C TYR A 347 28.92 -42.37 7.12
N GLY A 348 29.56 -41.97 8.25
CA GLY A 348 29.59 -42.78 9.47
C GLY A 348 28.23 -42.89 10.19
N LEU A 349 27.43 -41.81 10.20
CA LEU A 349 26.08 -41.78 10.80
C LEU A 349 25.03 -42.54 9.98
N VAL A 350 25.22 -42.63 8.66
CA VAL A 350 24.33 -43.37 7.74
C VAL A 350 24.47 -44.89 7.91
N HIS A 351 25.61 -45.38 8.40
CA HIS A 351 25.88 -46.82 8.43
C HIS A 351 25.31 -47.54 9.66
N ASP A 352 25.15 -46.85 10.80
CA ASP A 352 24.78 -47.47 12.09
C ASP A 352 23.33 -47.21 12.56
N GLY A 353 22.54 -46.38 11.86
CA GLY A 353 21.13 -46.23 12.22
C GLY A 353 20.45 -45.03 11.59
N GLY A 354 19.79 -45.26 10.44
CA GLY A 354 18.51 -44.65 10.03
C GLY A 354 18.29 -43.14 10.08
N VAL A 355 19.25 -42.29 10.45
CA VAL A 355 19.06 -40.85 10.66
C VAL A 355 19.79 -40.04 9.59
N THR A 356 18.97 -39.62 8.62
CA THR A 356 19.06 -38.50 7.67
C THR A 356 20.44 -37.90 7.34
N ALA A 357 20.96 -38.28 6.16
CA ALA A 357 22.10 -37.67 5.46
C ALA A 357 21.97 -36.15 5.15
N LEU A 358 20.91 -35.46 5.60
CA LEU A 358 20.66 -34.04 5.33
C LEU A 358 21.02 -33.08 6.45
N ALA A 359 21.16 -33.52 7.71
CA ALA A 359 21.57 -32.61 8.79
C ALA A 359 22.87 -31.85 8.48
N PRO A 360 23.90 -32.46 7.84
CA PRO A 360 25.12 -31.75 7.42
C PRO A 360 24.90 -30.81 6.23
N VAL A 361 23.97 -31.12 5.33
CA VAL A 361 23.63 -30.31 4.15
C VAL A 361 22.95 -29.02 4.55
N VAL A 362 21.99 -29.12 5.47
CA VAL A 362 21.28 -27.97 6.00
C VAL A 362 22.18 -27.14 6.93
N LEU A 363 23.03 -27.80 7.73
CA LEU A 363 24.07 -27.13 8.53
C LEU A 363 25.09 -26.39 7.64
N ALA A 364 25.46 -26.94 6.48
CA ALA A 364 26.35 -26.29 5.52
C ALA A 364 25.70 -25.09 4.80
N ILE A 365 24.40 -25.17 4.47
CA ILE A 365 23.62 -24.06 3.88
C ILE A 365 23.47 -22.90 4.91
N PHE A 366 23.16 -23.23 6.17
CA PHE A 366 23.10 -22.24 7.24
C PHE A 366 24.49 -21.66 7.58
N ALA A 367 25.53 -22.48 7.65
CA ALA A 367 26.90 -22.03 7.93
C ALA A 367 27.47 -21.13 6.82
N SER A 368 27.12 -21.36 5.55
CA SER A 368 27.50 -20.48 4.44
C SER A 368 26.74 -19.17 4.39
N ALA A 369 25.44 -19.19 4.70
CA ALA A 369 24.65 -17.98 4.90
C ALA A 369 25.19 -17.15 6.08
N LEU A 370 25.62 -17.81 7.16
CA LEU A 370 26.32 -17.22 8.31
C LEU A 370 27.64 -16.57 7.92
N ALA A 371 28.49 -17.31 7.20
CA ALA A 371 29.83 -16.88 6.86
C ALA A 371 29.81 -15.66 5.91
N GLY A 372 28.88 -15.62 4.95
CA GLY A 372 28.67 -14.46 4.08
C GLY A 372 28.16 -13.23 4.85
N SER A 373 27.27 -13.44 5.81
CA SER A 373 26.72 -12.41 6.69
C SER A 373 27.75 -11.85 7.68
N ALA A 374 28.57 -12.72 8.26
CA ALA A 374 29.69 -12.40 9.12
C ALA A 374 30.73 -11.56 8.40
N ALA A 375 31.16 -11.99 7.21
CA ALA A 375 32.17 -11.30 6.39
C ALA A 375 31.71 -9.91 5.90
N ALA A 376 30.40 -9.70 5.79
CA ALA A 376 29.77 -8.43 5.46
C ALA A 376 29.66 -7.47 6.67
N GLY A 377 29.23 -7.99 7.82
CA GLY A 377 29.05 -7.20 9.06
C GLY A 377 30.37 -6.78 9.71
N LEU A 378 31.38 -7.67 9.71
CA LEU A 378 32.70 -7.43 10.30
C LEU A 378 33.49 -6.28 9.65
N ARG A 379 33.16 -5.88 8.42
CA ARG A 379 33.85 -4.78 7.71
C ARG A 379 33.34 -3.39 8.07
N ARG A 380 32.15 -3.25 8.65
CA ARG A 380 31.51 -1.95 8.93
C ARG A 380 31.22 -1.68 10.41
N VAL A 381 31.08 -2.72 11.23
CA VAL A 381 30.68 -2.60 12.63
C VAL A 381 31.70 -3.40 13.44
N GLY A 382 32.45 -2.73 14.31
CA GLY A 382 33.66 -3.26 14.95
C GLY A 382 33.60 -4.70 15.48
N SER A 383 34.78 -5.31 15.68
CA SER A 383 34.98 -6.76 15.87
C SER A 383 34.01 -7.45 16.85
N ARG A 384 33.69 -6.83 17.99
CA ARG A 384 32.81 -7.40 19.03
C ARG A 384 31.36 -7.60 18.56
N THR A 385 30.77 -6.65 17.84
CA THR A 385 29.38 -6.75 17.36
C THR A 385 29.26 -7.76 16.22
N GLY A 386 30.29 -7.84 15.36
CA GLY A 386 30.38 -8.87 14.32
C GLY A 386 30.38 -10.28 14.90
N TRP A 387 31.19 -10.55 15.93
CA TRP A 387 31.22 -11.85 16.62
C TRP A 387 29.90 -12.21 17.30
N ALA A 388 29.23 -11.24 17.93
CA ALA A 388 27.93 -11.47 18.56
C ALA A 388 26.85 -11.86 17.53
N VAL A 389 26.84 -11.21 16.36
CA VAL A 389 25.94 -11.58 15.26
C VAL A 389 26.23 -13.00 14.80
N CYS A 390 27.50 -13.36 14.57
CA CYS A 390 27.88 -14.73 14.18
C CYS A 390 27.40 -15.78 15.19
N ALA A 391 27.59 -15.52 16.48
CA ALA A 391 27.18 -16.43 17.56
C ALA A 391 25.66 -16.63 17.59
N VAL A 392 24.87 -15.54 17.55
CA VAL A 392 23.40 -15.62 17.52
C VAL A 392 22.92 -16.40 16.31
N SER A 393 23.52 -16.14 15.16
CA SER A 393 23.20 -16.80 13.91
C SER A 393 23.51 -18.31 13.98
N GLY A 394 24.62 -18.69 14.63
CA GLY A 394 24.99 -20.10 14.86
C GLY A 394 24.03 -20.81 15.81
N VAL A 395 23.56 -20.13 16.86
CA VAL A 395 22.52 -20.65 17.77
C VAL A 395 21.20 -20.90 17.02
N VAL A 396 20.79 -19.98 16.14
CA VAL A 396 19.57 -20.15 15.32
C VAL A 396 19.69 -21.36 14.39
N ALA A 397 20.85 -21.53 13.73
CA ALA A 397 21.11 -22.69 12.89
C ALA A 397 21.07 -24.01 13.69
N GLY A 398 21.71 -24.04 14.86
CA GLY A 398 21.69 -25.21 15.75
C GLY A 398 20.28 -25.55 16.25
N ALA A 399 19.48 -24.54 16.62
CA ALA A 399 18.10 -24.73 17.03
C ALA A 399 17.22 -25.28 15.90
N TYR A 400 17.43 -24.83 14.67
CA TYR A 400 16.75 -25.37 13.49
C TYR A 400 17.10 -26.85 13.26
N VAL A 401 18.39 -27.21 13.31
CA VAL A 401 18.83 -28.61 13.16
C VAL A 401 18.23 -29.48 14.26
N TRP A 402 18.23 -29.00 15.51
CA TRP A 402 17.60 -29.70 16.63
C TRP A 402 16.10 -29.92 16.41
N MET A 403 15.39 -28.91 15.92
CA MET A 403 13.97 -29.02 15.57
C MET A 403 13.73 -30.05 14.45
N LEU A 404 14.56 -30.05 13.40
CA LEU A 404 14.47 -31.02 12.31
C LEU A 404 14.67 -32.46 12.81
N LEU A 405 15.72 -32.69 13.62
CA LEU A 405 15.97 -33.99 14.25
C LEU A 405 14.81 -34.43 15.13
N GLY A 406 14.22 -33.48 15.89
CA GLY A 406 13.04 -33.74 16.71
C GLY A 406 11.81 -34.15 15.89
N VAL A 407 11.55 -33.49 14.75
CA VAL A 407 10.42 -33.84 13.86
C VAL A 407 10.63 -35.20 13.19
N GLU A 408 11.84 -35.52 12.75
CA GLU A 408 12.16 -36.84 12.19
C GLU A 408 12.01 -37.94 13.24
N GLN A 409 12.46 -37.70 14.48
CA GLN A 409 12.25 -38.62 15.59
C GLN A 409 10.76 -38.80 15.92
N LEU A 410 9.95 -37.75 15.77
CA LEU A 410 8.52 -37.81 16.01
C LEU A 410 7.78 -38.58 14.90
N LEU A 411 8.21 -38.45 13.65
CA LEU A 411 7.66 -39.18 12.52
C LEU A 411 8.00 -40.66 12.53
N SER A 412 9.18 -41.03 13.06
CA SER A 412 9.57 -42.45 13.16
C SER A 412 8.64 -43.29 14.04
N VAL A 413 7.85 -42.64 14.91
CA VAL A 413 6.77 -43.25 15.70
C VAL A 413 5.62 -43.76 14.81
N VAL A 414 5.36 -43.11 13.67
CA VAL A 414 4.22 -43.40 12.78
C VAL A 414 4.64 -44.15 11.52
N ALA A 415 5.82 -43.85 10.98
CA ALA A 415 6.38 -44.54 9.82
C ALA A 415 7.88 -44.74 10.01
N PRO A 416 8.40 -45.98 9.91
CA PRO A 416 9.84 -46.20 10.02
C PRO A 416 10.58 -45.46 8.89
N PRO A 417 11.82 -45.01 9.13
CA PRO A 417 12.64 -44.39 8.08
C PRO A 417 12.81 -45.36 6.91
N GLN A 418 12.34 -44.98 5.72
CA GLN A 418 12.49 -45.76 4.50
C GLN A 418 13.45 -45.03 3.55
N ALA A 419 14.61 -45.64 3.29
CA ALA A 419 15.56 -45.12 2.32
C ALA A 419 15.03 -45.32 0.89
N LEU A 420 14.57 -44.24 0.27
CA LEU A 420 14.13 -44.22 -1.13
C LEU A 420 15.26 -44.50 -2.11
N TRP A 421 16.47 -44.06 -1.77
CA TRP A 421 17.64 -44.09 -2.64
C TRP A 421 18.77 -44.87 -1.96
N GLY A 422 19.43 -45.75 -2.71
CA GLY A 422 20.70 -46.33 -2.27
C GLY A 422 21.78 -45.25 -2.10
N PRO A 423 22.84 -45.50 -1.31
CA PRO A 423 23.83 -44.49 -0.91
C PRO A 423 24.53 -43.82 -2.09
N VAL A 424 24.78 -44.56 -3.18
CA VAL A 424 25.39 -44.04 -4.41
C VAL A 424 24.44 -43.07 -5.11
N ILE A 425 23.18 -43.47 -5.33
CA ILE A 425 22.18 -42.62 -5.99
C ILE A 425 21.88 -41.38 -5.14
N GLY A 426 21.74 -41.54 -3.82
CA GLY A 426 21.56 -40.44 -2.89
C GLY A 426 22.70 -39.41 -2.98
N SER A 427 23.95 -39.87 -3.07
CA SER A 427 25.13 -39.01 -3.21
C SER A 427 25.14 -38.25 -4.55
N VAL A 428 24.76 -38.90 -5.65
CA VAL A 428 24.64 -38.26 -6.98
C VAL A 428 23.54 -37.20 -6.96
N LEU A 429 22.36 -37.52 -6.41
CA LEU A 429 21.25 -36.58 -6.28
C LEU A 429 21.64 -35.35 -5.45
N LEU A 430 22.40 -35.54 -4.37
CA LEU A 430 22.91 -34.44 -3.56
C LEU A 430 23.82 -33.49 -4.37
N VAL A 431 24.77 -34.04 -5.14
CA VAL A 431 25.64 -33.23 -6.03
C VAL A 431 24.80 -32.46 -7.05
N VAL A 432 23.82 -33.12 -7.68
CA VAL A 432 22.92 -32.48 -8.64
C VAL A 432 22.16 -31.31 -8.01
N ILE A 433 21.64 -31.47 -6.79
CA ILE A 433 20.93 -30.40 -6.07
C ILE A 433 21.84 -29.21 -5.79
N VAL A 434 23.09 -29.45 -5.37
CA VAL A 434 24.07 -28.38 -5.14
C VAL A 434 24.35 -27.62 -6.44
N VAL A 435 24.54 -28.32 -7.56
CA VAL A 435 24.75 -27.70 -8.87
C VAL A 435 23.54 -26.85 -9.28
N VAL A 436 22.33 -27.37 -9.11
CA VAL A 436 21.08 -26.63 -9.39
C VAL A 436 20.99 -25.39 -8.50
N ALA A 437 21.25 -25.51 -7.20
CA ALA A 437 21.24 -24.38 -6.27
C ALA A 437 22.22 -23.26 -6.67
N VAL A 438 23.44 -23.62 -7.08
CA VAL A 438 24.44 -22.66 -7.57
C VAL A 438 23.97 -22.01 -8.88
N ALA A 439 23.40 -22.79 -9.81
CA ALA A 439 22.87 -22.26 -11.06
C ALA A 439 21.70 -21.29 -10.83
N VAL A 440 20.79 -21.61 -9.91
CA VAL A 440 19.68 -20.73 -9.52
C VAL A 440 20.20 -19.43 -8.94
N SER A 441 21.15 -19.49 -8.01
CA SER A 441 21.77 -18.30 -7.40
C SER A 441 22.45 -17.41 -8.44
N ARG A 442 23.27 -17.99 -9.33
CA ARG A 442 23.91 -17.24 -10.42
C ARG A 442 22.89 -16.63 -11.38
N GLY A 443 21.83 -17.36 -11.72
CA GLY A 443 20.76 -16.86 -12.59
C GLY A 443 20.03 -15.67 -11.99
N VAL A 444 19.81 -15.66 -10.67
CA VAL A 444 19.24 -14.51 -9.95
C VAL A 444 20.13 -13.27 -10.08
N THR A 445 21.43 -13.39 -9.78
CA THR A 445 22.38 -12.26 -9.89
C THR A 445 22.53 -11.78 -11.35
N TYR A 446 22.50 -12.71 -12.30
CA TYR A 446 22.56 -12.39 -13.72
C TYR A 446 21.35 -11.57 -14.18
N LEU A 447 20.14 -11.93 -13.74
CA LEU A 447 18.90 -11.21 -14.10
C LEU A 447 18.83 -9.81 -13.50
N GLU A 448 19.38 -9.59 -12.30
CA GLU A 448 19.45 -8.26 -11.68
C GLU A 448 20.40 -7.31 -12.44
N THR A 449 21.46 -7.86 -13.01
CA THR A 449 22.46 -7.08 -13.75
C THR A 449 22.17 -6.98 -15.25
N ASN A 450 21.36 -7.89 -15.79
CA ASN A 450 21.00 -7.98 -17.21
C ASN A 450 19.46 -8.12 -17.37
N PRO A 451 18.69 -7.07 -17.00
CA PRO A 451 17.23 -7.12 -16.94
C PRO A 451 16.55 -7.24 -18.32
N ASP A 452 17.30 -6.99 -19.40
CA ASP A 452 16.89 -7.09 -20.81
C ASP A 452 17.37 -8.40 -21.48
N SER A 453 18.04 -9.31 -20.74
CA SER A 453 18.62 -10.54 -21.28
C SER A 453 17.62 -11.48 -21.96
N ALA A 454 18.09 -12.39 -22.82
CA ALA A 454 17.24 -13.41 -23.44
C ALA A 454 16.54 -14.31 -22.41
N LEU A 455 17.17 -14.55 -21.25
CA LEU A 455 16.57 -15.26 -20.14
C LEU A 455 15.44 -14.43 -19.51
N ALA A 456 15.69 -13.15 -19.25
CA ALA A 456 14.67 -12.23 -18.73
C ALA A 456 13.45 -12.18 -19.66
N VAL A 457 13.65 -12.02 -20.97
CA VAL A 457 12.55 -12.01 -21.95
C VAL A 457 11.74 -13.31 -21.91
N ARG A 458 12.39 -14.48 -21.88
CA ARG A 458 11.68 -15.77 -21.77
C ARG A 458 10.85 -15.90 -20.49
N LEU A 459 11.37 -15.37 -19.38
CA LEU A 459 10.70 -15.40 -18.08
C LEU A 459 9.53 -14.43 -17.98
N LEU A 460 9.37 -13.47 -18.89
CA LEU A 460 8.16 -12.64 -18.92
C LEU A 460 6.90 -13.51 -19.01
N ARG A 461 6.93 -14.60 -19.79
CA ARG A 461 5.78 -15.52 -19.92
C ARG A 461 5.44 -16.26 -18.61
N THR A 462 6.39 -16.44 -17.70
CA THR A 462 6.20 -17.17 -16.43
C THR A 462 5.97 -16.23 -15.25
N ALA A 463 6.58 -15.05 -15.28
CA ALA A 463 6.42 -14.01 -14.27
C ALA A 463 5.14 -13.19 -14.47
N MET A 464 4.62 -13.11 -15.70
CA MET A 464 3.47 -12.29 -16.03
C MET A 464 2.18 -13.10 -16.14
N PRO A 465 1.03 -12.54 -15.70
CA PRO A 465 -0.29 -13.15 -15.84
C PRO A 465 -0.58 -13.61 -17.29
N PRO A 466 -1.04 -14.85 -17.50
CA PRO A 466 -1.71 -15.28 -18.73
C PRO A 466 -2.74 -14.29 -19.30
N GLN A 467 -3.37 -13.47 -18.44
CA GLN A 467 -4.36 -12.45 -18.81
C GLN A 467 -3.82 -11.38 -19.78
N LEU A 468 -2.55 -10.96 -19.62
CA LEU A 468 -1.85 -10.09 -20.58
C LEU A 468 -1.80 -10.68 -22.00
N HIS A 469 -1.89 -12.01 -22.09
CA HIS A 469 -1.86 -12.75 -23.34
C HIS A 469 -3.28 -13.07 -23.85
N LEU A 470 -4.30 -13.12 -22.98
CA LEU A 470 -5.69 -13.44 -23.33
C LEU A 470 -6.45 -12.26 -23.94
N ALA A 471 -6.15 -11.02 -23.53
CA ALA A 471 -6.66 -9.83 -24.21
C ALA A 471 -6.24 -9.78 -25.69
N GLN A 472 -5.11 -10.43 -26.03
CA GLN A 472 -4.53 -10.48 -27.37
C GLN A 472 -4.97 -11.71 -28.17
N LEU A 473 -5.44 -12.78 -27.52
CA LEU A 473 -5.71 -14.07 -28.16
C LEU A 473 -7.00 -14.12 -29.00
N HIS A 474 -7.91 -13.14 -28.89
CA HIS A 474 -9.09 -13.08 -29.76
C HIS A 474 -8.79 -12.60 -31.18
N ARG A 475 -7.55 -12.20 -31.48
CA ARG A 475 -7.09 -11.91 -32.85
C ARG A 475 -5.79 -12.67 -33.09
N GLU A 476 -5.80 -13.77 -33.84
CA GLU A 476 -4.56 -14.25 -34.45
C GLU A 476 -4.04 -13.12 -35.33
N GLN A 477 -3.02 -12.39 -34.87
CA GLN A 477 -2.49 -11.29 -35.65
C GLN A 477 -1.57 -11.85 -36.74
N PRO A 478 -1.76 -11.44 -38.01
CA PRO A 478 -0.84 -11.79 -39.06
C PRO A 478 0.56 -11.28 -38.72
N ARG A 479 1.58 -11.88 -39.34
CA ARG A 479 2.97 -11.42 -39.19
C ARG A 479 3.02 -9.91 -39.46
N LEU A 480 3.62 -9.17 -38.54
CA LEU A 480 3.78 -7.73 -38.67
C LEU A 480 4.67 -7.43 -39.89
N ASP A 481 4.14 -6.73 -40.88
CA ASP A 481 4.88 -6.35 -42.08
C ASP A 481 5.70 -5.09 -41.81
N VAL A 482 6.92 -5.31 -41.30
CA VAL A 482 7.86 -4.22 -40.98
C VAL A 482 8.20 -3.39 -42.21
N SER A 483 8.26 -3.99 -43.40
CA SER A 483 8.59 -3.26 -44.62
C SER A 483 7.49 -2.26 -45.01
N GLN A 484 6.23 -2.62 -44.78
CA GLN A 484 5.11 -1.71 -44.97
C GLN A 484 5.12 -0.56 -43.94
N LEU A 485 5.47 -0.84 -42.69
CA LEU A 485 5.60 0.19 -41.64
C LEU A 485 6.74 1.15 -41.96
N GLU A 486 7.90 0.63 -42.36
CA GLU A 486 9.06 1.43 -42.79
C GLU A 486 8.69 2.32 -43.98
N GLN A 487 7.96 1.80 -44.97
CA GLN A 487 7.46 2.60 -46.10
C GLN A 487 6.54 3.75 -45.65
N ARG A 488 5.61 3.50 -44.73
CA ARG A 488 4.75 4.55 -44.16
C ARG A 488 5.55 5.61 -43.41
N ALA A 489 6.69 5.23 -42.83
CA ALA A 489 7.53 6.10 -42.02
C ALA A 489 8.67 6.83 -42.80
N GLN A 490 8.79 6.63 -44.13
CA GLN A 490 9.85 7.24 -44.95
C GLN A 490 9.85 8.78 -44.98
N GLN A 491 8.75 9.42 -44.58
CA GLN A 491 8.67 10.87 -44.34
C GLN A 491 7.84 11.12 -43.07
N PRO A 492 8.46 11.29 -41.90
CA PRO A 492 7.72 11.61 -40.68
C PRO A 492 6.99 12.94 -40.88
N GLN A 493 5.65 12.92 -40.70
CA GLN A 493 4.80 14.10 -40.89
C GLN A 493 4.99 15.17 -39.80
N VAL A 494 5.67 14.81 -38.70
CA VAL A 494 5.83 15.61 -37.49
C VAL A 494 7.29 15.54 -37.06
N ASP A 495 7.94 16.68 -36.90
CA ASP A 495 9.30 16.76 -36.34
C ASP A 495 9.32 16.49 -34.82
N GLU A 496 10.50 16.23 -34.27
CA GLU A 496 10.69 15.90 -32.86
C GLU A 496 10.22 17.01 -31.91
N LEU A 497 10.46 18.28 -32.25
CA LEU A 497 10.11 19.42 -31.40
C LEU A 497 8.59 19.56 -31.31
N THR A 498 7.90 19.45 -32.45
CA THR A 498 6.44 19.47 -32.53
C THR A 498 5.82 18.31 -31.76
N ALA A 499 6.39 17.11 -31.88
CA ALA A 499 5.94 15.93 -31.15
C ALA A 499 6.09 16.12 -29.63
N VAL A 500 7.27 16.53 -29.16
CA VAL A 500 7.54 16.78 -27.73
C VAL A 500 6.64 17.90 -27.19
N GLY A 501 6.44 18.97 -27.96
CA GLY A 501 5.51 20.04 -27.62
C GLY A 501 4.09 19.53 -27.41
N ALA A 502 3.57 18.72 -28.34
CA ALA A 502 2.24 18.11 -28.23
C ALA A 502 2.12 17.17 -27.02
N VAL A 503 3.19 16.44 -26.67
CA VAL A 503 3.24 15.57 -25.48
C VAL A 503 3.12 16.39 -24.20
N VAL A 504 3.89 17.48 -24.08
CA VAL A 504 3.83 18.37 -22.92
C VAL A 504 2.44 19.00 -22.80
N SER A 505 1.90 19.53 -23.91
CA SER A 505 0.54 20.07 -23.93
C SER A 505 -0.51 19.03 -23.53
N ALA A 506 -0.43 17.80 -24.05
CA ALA A 506 -1.39 16.75 -23.73
C ALA A 506 -1.30 16.25 -22.27
N SER A 507 -0.11 16.32 -21.65
CA SER A 507 0.07 15.91 -20.24
C SER A 507 -0.68 16.81 -19.24
N SER A 508 -1.10 18.01 -19.65
CA SER A 508 -1.83 18.98 -18.82
C SER A 508 -3.18 18.50 -18.28
N VAL A 509 -3.73 17.38 -18.76
CA VAL A 509 -4.97 16.80 -18.21
C VAL A 509 -4.74 15.87 -17.02
N VAL A 510 -3.47 15.63 -16.65
CA VAL A 510 -3.07 14.75 -15.56
C VAL A 510 -2.11 15.48 -14.62
N GLY A 511 -2.54 15.66 -13.37
CA GLY A 511 -1.67 16.19 -12.32
C GLY A 511 -0.50 15.26 -11.99
N PRO A 512 0.64 15.79 -11.51
CA PRO A 512 1.76 14.97 -11.04
C PRO A 512 1.35 14.06 -9.88
N ALA A 513 1.96 12.87 -9.81
CA ALA A 513 1.74 11.88 -8.76
C ALA A 513 3.08 11.52 -8.10
N TRP A 514 3.21 11.86 -6.82
CA TRP A 514 4.42 11.63 -6.03
C TRP A 514 4.54 10.16 -5.60
N PRO A 515 5.78 9.66 -5.40
CA PRO A 515 5.99 8.32 -4.89
C PRO A 515 5.48 8.16 -3.45
N LEU A 516 5.16 6.93 -3.01
CA LEU A 516 4.59 6.67 -1.68
C LEU A 516 5.42 7.24 -0.53
N ARG A 517 6.75 7.29 -0.67
CA ARG A 517 7.64 7.85 0.35
C ARG A 517 7.50 9.37 0.53
N ASP A 518 7.11 10.07 -0.53
CA ASP A 518 6.95 11.52 -0.63
C ASP A 518 5.50 11.84 -0.99
N PHE A 519 4.54 11.02 -0.53
CA PHE A 519 3.13 11.16 -0.91
C PHE A 519 2.57 12.44 -0.29
N VAL A 520 2.61 13.52 -1.06
CA VAL A 520 2.05 14.81 -0.71
C VAL A 520 0.62 14.88 -1.22
N ALA A 521 -0.24 15.57 -0.47
CA ALA A 521 -1.56 15.89 -0.96
C ALA A 521 -1.49 16.77 -2.22
N ALA A 522 -2.28 16.43 -3.23
CA ALA A 522 -2.23 17.10 -4.52
C ALA A 522 -3.61 17.16 -5.17
N ASN A 523 -3.88 18.28 -5.84
CA ASN A 523 -5.01 18.40 -6.76
C ASN A 523 -4.73 17.56 -8.04
N PRO A 524 -5.51 16.50 -8.35
CA PRO A 524 -5.35 15.71 -9.56
C PRO A 524 -5.51 16.53 -10.86
N LEU A 525 -6.18 17.67 -10.78
CA LEU A 525 -6.44 18.60 -11.89
C LEU A 525 -5.65 19.91 -11.75
N VAL A 526 -4.56 19.94 -10.96
CA VAL A 526 -3.76 21.16 -10.71
C VAL A 526 -3.32 21.88 -11.99
N THR A 527 -3.03 21.13 -13.04
CA THR A 527 -2.60 21.65 -14.35
C THR A 527 -3.72 22.35 -15.11
N LEU A 528 -4.97 22.22 -14.67
CA LEU A 528 -6.15 22.86 -15.23
C LEU A 528 -6.65 24.04 -14.37
N GLU A 529 -5.96 24.42 -13.29
CA GLU A 529 -6.36 25.53 -12.41
C GLU A 529 -6.39 26.89 -13.12
N SER A 530 -5.68 27.01 -14.25
CA SER A 530 -5.75 28.18 -15.13
C SER A 530 -7.11 28.36 -15.84
N MET A 531 -7.98 27.36 -15.82
CA MET A 531 -9.33 27.39 -16.38
C MET A 531 -10.38 27.45 -15.28
N ALA A 532 -11.57 27.97 -15.62
CA ALA A 532 -12.74 27.93 -14.74
C ALA A 532 -12.97 26.49 -14.23
N PHE A 533 -13.29 26.33 -12.94
CA PHE A 533 -13.49 25.02 -12.33
C PHE A 533 -14.45 24.14 -13.15
N GLU A 534 -15.54 24.73 -13.63
CA GLU A 534 -16.53 24.07 -14.50
C GLU A 534 -15.93 23.52 -15.80
N ASP A 535 -15.06 24.28 -16.45
CA ASP A 535 -14.41 23.90 -17.72
C ASP A 535 -13.36 22.82 -17.49
N ALA A 536 -12.61 22.91 -16.38
CA ALA A 536 -11.66 21.90 -15.98
C ALA A 536 -12.34 20.55 -15.72
N LEU A 537 -13.51 20.55 -15.06
CA LEU A 537 -14.31 19.34 -14.87
C LEU A 537 -14.81 18.76 -16.19
N GLN A 538 -15.19 19.60 -17.15
CA GLN A 538 -15.56 19.14 -18.50
C GLN A 538 -14.40 18.44 -19.22
N ILE A 539 -13.20 19.02 -19.14
CA ILE A 539 -12.01 18.41 -19.76
C ILE A 539 -11.70 17.10 -19.07
N ALA A 540 -11.72 17.06 -17.74
CA ALA A 540 -11.49 15.85 -16.97
C ALA A 540 -12.52 14.77 -17.28
N GLU A 541 -13.80 15.12 -17.45
CA GLU A 541 -14.86 14.19 -17.83
C GLU A 541 -14.65 13.61 -19.23
N ARG A 542 -14.32 14.44 -20.22
CA ARG A 542 -13.99 13.98 -21.58
C ARG A 542 -12.71 13.13 -21.60
N ALA A 543 -11.70 13.52 -20.84
CA ALA A 543 -10.43 12.83 -20.79
C ALA A 543 -10.57 11.49 -20.08
N HIS A 544 -11.13 11.45 -18.88
CA HIS A 544 -11.11 10.30 -17.96
C HIS A 544 -12.41 9.50 -17.91
N GLY A 545 -13.51 10.01 -18.47
CA GLY A 545 -14.81 9.35 -18.46
C GLY A 545 -15.50 9.32 -17.10
N VAL A 546 -15.10 10.20 -16.16
CA VAL A 546 -15.70 10.31 -14.82
C VAL A 546 -16.17 11.72 -14.56
N THR A 547 -17.31 11.85 -13.87
CA THR A 547 -17.82 13.16 -13.46
C THR A 547 -16.93 13.74 -12.37
N GLY A 548 -16.57 15.02 -12.52
CA GLY A 548 -15.87 15.78 -11.49
C GLY A 548 -16.74 16.18 -10.29
N ARG A 549 -17.94 15.61 -10.14
CA ARG A 549 -18.91 15.89 -9.06
C ARG A 549 -19.55 14.60 -8.57
N ALA A 550 -20.13 14.67 -7.37
CA ALA A 550 -21.06 13.66 -6.92
C ALA A 550 -22.28 13.56 -7.85
N GLY A 551 -22.89 12.37 -7.94
CA GLY A 551 -24.10 12.16 -8.74
C GLY A 551 -25.32 12.89 -8.15
N LEU A 552 -26.33 13.15 -8.98
CA LEU A 552 -27.56 13.83 -8.53
C LEU A 552 -28.26 13.09 -7.37
N ASP A 553 -28.20 11.77 -7.33
CA ASP A 553 -28.76 10.97 -6.23
C ASP A 553 -28.17 11.36 -4.86
N TYR A 554 -26.86 11.60 -4.79
CA TYR A 554 -26.20 12.02 -3.56
C TYR A 554 -26.75 13.36 -3.04
N PHE A 555 -26.95 14.33 -3.95
CA PHE A 555 -27.51 15.63 -3.57
C PHE A 555 -28.99 15.54 -3.19
N LEU A 556 -29.75 14.68 -3.89
CA LEU A 556 -31.16 14.43 -3.58
C LEU A 556 -31.33 13.76 -2.21
N ASP A 557 -30.42 12.87 -1.81
CA ASP A 557 -30.39 12.29 -0.47
C ASP A 557 -30.05 13.34 0.60
N LEU A 558 -29.11 14.25 0.33
CA LEU A 558 -28.82 15.39 1.21
C LEU A 558 -30.02 16.34 1.33
N TYR A 559 -30.77 16.54 0.25
CA TYR A 559 -32.01 17.32 0.29
C TYR A 559 -33.09 16.62 1.13
N ALA A 560 -33.26 15.30 0.94
CA ALA A 560 -34.22 14.51 1.70
C ALA A 560 -33.91 14.48 3.22
N SER A 561 -32.62 14.51 3.59
CA SER A 561 -32.18 14.60 4.99
C SER A 561 -32.20 16.03 5.57
N GLY A 562 -32.55 17.04 4.78
CA GLY A 562 -32.57 18.45 5.20
C GLY A 562 -31.19 19.11 5.28
N ARG A 563 -30.13 18.42 4.85
CA ARG A 563 -28.76 18.98 4.74
C ARG A 563 -28.68 20.03 3.64
N ILE A 564 -29.41 19.84 2.54
CA ILE A 564 -29.68 20.85 1.53
C ILE A 564 -31.15 21.28 1.67
N THR A 565 -31.42 22.58 1.68
CA THR A 565 -32.77 23.14 1.82
C THR A 565 -33.18 23.91 0.56
N ASP A 566 -34.47 24.22 0.43
CA ASP A 566 -34.97 25.09 -0.62
C ASP A 566 -34.26 26.46 -0.64
N ALA A 567 -33.92 26.98 0.54
CA ALA A 567 -33.21 28.26 0.65
C ALA A 567 -31.81 28.17 0.04
N HIS A 568 -31.08 27.07 0.29
CA HIS A 568 -29.77 26.85 -0.33
C HIS A 568 -29.87 26.73 -1.85
N LEU A 569 -30.91 26.05 -2.36
CA LEU A 569 -31.13 25.89 -3.80
C LEU A 569 -31.48 27.21 -4.48
N ARG A 570 -32.33 28.05 -3.88
CA ARG A 570 -32.63 29.40 -4.41
C ARG A 570 -31.37 30.26 -4.46
N ALA A 571 -30.62 30.29 -3.35
CA ALA A 571 -29.36 31.03 -3.28
C ALA A 571 -28.34 30.53 -4.33
N ALA A 572 -28.31 29.23 -4.63
CA ALA A 572 -27.47 28.67 -5.69
C ALA A 572 -27.95 29.08 -7.09
N LEU A 573 -29.26 29.01 -7.37
CA LEU A 573 -29.82 29.45 -8.66
C LEU A 573 -29.54 30.93 -8.92
N ASP A 574 -29.70 31.78 -7.90
CA ASP A 574 -29.41 33.21 -8.00
C ASP A 574 -27.90 33.47 -8.22
N ALA A 575 -27.05 32.78 -7.45
CA ALA A 575 -25.60 32.93 -7.56
C ALA A 575 -25.05 32.51 -8.94
N GLU A 576 -25.69 31.53 -9.57
CA GLU A 576 -25.31 31.00 -10.88
C GLU A 576 -26.00 31.73 -12.05
N ALA A 577 -26.82 32.74 -11.77
CA ALA A 577 -27.68 33.44 -12.75
C ALA A 577 -28.59 32.47 -13.54
N LEU A 578 -29.08 31.42 -12.86
CA LEU A 578 -29.96 30.38 -13.38
C LEU A 578 -31.36 30.43 -12.75
N GLY A 579 -31.80 31.59 -12.26
CA GLY A 579 -33.13 31.74 -11.64
C GLY A 579 -34.29 31.25 -12.50
N ASP A 580 -34.18 31.43 -13.83
CA ASP A 580 -35.19 30.99 -14.79
C ASP A 580 -35.25 29.46 -14.99
N LEU A 581 -34.22 28.73 -14.56
CA LEU A 581 -34.13 27.27 -14.66
C LEU A 581 -35.20 26.57 -13.81
N ALA A 582 -35.68 27.22 -12.75
CA ALA A 582 -36.68 26.64 -11.84
C ALA A 582 -37.98 27.46 -11.86
N SER A 583 -38.98 26.99 -12.62
CA SER A 583 -40.35 27.54 -12.55
C SER A 583 -40.99 27.33 -11.17
N SER A 584 -40.61 26.24 -10.49
CA SER A 584 -40.87 25.98 -9.07
C SER A 584 -39.77 25.08 -8.49
N MET A 585 -39.49 25.19 -7.19
CA MET A 585 -38.48 24.33 -6.55
C MET A 585 -38.88 22.84 -6.61
N THR A 586 -40.17 22.55 -6.43
CA THR A 586 -40.71 21.19 -6.57
C THR A 586 -40.47 20.62 -7.97
N GLY A 587 -40.64 21.44 -9.02
CA GLY A 587 -40.35 21.05 -10.40
C GLY A 587 -38.87 20.75 -10.63
N PHE A 588 -37.98 21.64 -10.19
CA PHE A 588 -36.53 21.46 -10.31
C PHE A 588 -36.04 20.16 -9.64
N VAL A 589 -36.54 19.87 -8.43
CA VAL A 589 -36.20 18.63 -7.70
C VAL A 589 -36.77 17.39 -8.41
N ALA A 590 -38.00 17.47 -8.94
CA ALA A 590 -38.61 16.35 -9.68
C ALA A 590 -37.85 16.02 -10.97
N GLU A 591 -37.43 17.04 -11.73
CA GLU A 591 -36.64 16.87 -12.93
C GLU A 591 -35.23 16.34 -12.63
N SER A 592 -34.60 16.83 -11.54
CA SER A 592 -33.33 16.30 -11.05
C SER A 592 -33.42 14.79 -10.75
N ARG A 593 -34.53 14.31 -10.16
CA ARG A 593 -34.77 12.88 -9.93
C ARG A 593 -34.90 12.10 -11.23
N GLN A 594 -35.57 12.66 -12.23
CA GLN A 594 -35.71 12.02 -13.54
C GLN A 594 -34.35 11.89 -14.23
N LEU A 595 -33.53 12.94 -14.22
CA LEU A 595 -32.17 12.94 -14.76
C LEU A 595 -31.26 11.96 -14.03
N ALA A 596 -31.36 11.88 -12.70
CA ALA A 596 -30.62 10.90 -11.90
C ALA A 596 -30.95 9.46 -12.32
N GLY A 597 -32.24 9.15 -12.54
CA GLY A 597 -32.68 7.84 -13.03
C GLY A 597 -32.11 7.49 -14.42
N LEU A 598 -31.99 8.46 -15.33
CA LEU A 598 -31.41 8.25 -16.66
C LEU A 598 -29.91 7.92 -16.59
N ALA A 599 -29.17 8.56 -15.69
CA ALA A 599 -27.73 8.32 -15.48
C ALA A 599 -27.42 6.93 -14.88
N GLN A 600 -28.43 6.22 -14.36
CA GLN A 600 -28.31 4.88 -13.79
C GLN A 600 -28.53 3.74 -14.81
N ASP A 601 -28.97 4.03 -16.05
CA ASP A 601 -29.24 3.01 -17.08
C ASP A 601 -27.94 2.24 -17.46
N PRO A 602 -27.83 0.94 -17.14
CA PRO A 602 -26.64 0.14 -17.43
C PRO A 602 -26.34 -0.04 -18.91
N SER A 603 -27.37 0.03 -19.77
CA SER A 603 -27.24 -0.13 -21.23
C SER A 603 -26.52 1.05 -21.89
N ARG A 604 -26.35 2.17 -21.18
CA ARG A 604 -25.78 3.42 -21.70
C ARG A 604 -24.38 3.74 -21.19
N ARG A 605 -23.85 2.95 -20.25
CA ARG A 605 -22.48 3.09 -19.69
C ARG A 605 -21.38 2.43 -20.55
N GLU A 606 -21.68 2.05 -21.79
CA GLU A 606 -20.78 1.24 -22.63
C GLU A 606 -19.49 1.95 -23.06
N THR A 607 -19.44 3.28 -23.08
CA THR A 607 -18.27 4.04 -23.57
C THR A 607 -17.03 3.97 -22.68
N ILE A 608 -17.17 3.77 -21.36
CA ILE A 608 -16.03 3.62 -20.44
C ILE A 608 -15.42 2.21 -20.54
N ARG A 609 -16.22 1.20 -20.91
CA ARG A 609 -15.77 -0.20 -21.11
C ARG A 609 -14.94 -0.40 -22.39
N LEU A 610 -14.85 0.60 -23.26
CA LEU A 610 -14.13 0.53 -24.54
C LEU A 610 -12.64 0.85 -24.45
N ARG A 611 -12.13 1.33 -23.29
CA ARG A 611 -10.69 1.55 -23.12
C ARG A 611 -10.00 0.25 -22.74
N GLU A 612 -9.30 -0.34 -23.70
CA GLU A 612 -8.46 -1.51 -23.43
C GLU A 612 -7.42 -1.17 -22.34
N PRO A 613 -7.33 -1.94 -21.25
CA PRO A 613 -6.35 -1.67 -20.21
C PRO A 613 -4.93 -1.83 -20.77
N ARG A 614 -4.10 -0.79 -20.59
CA ARG A 614 -2.72 -0.70 -21.09
C ARG A 614 -1.71 -1.45 -20.20
N LEU A 615 -1.97 -2.74 -19.98
CA LEU A 615 -1.28 -3.55 -18.98
C LEU A 615 0.22 -3.79 -19.30
N TRP A 616 0.58 -3.88 -20.58
CA TRP A 616 1.99 -4.08 -20.99
C TRP A 616 2.82 -2.84 -20.73
N GLU A 617 2.25 -1.65 -20.95
CA GLU A 617 2.91 -0.38 -20.74
C GLU A 617 3.17 -0.14 -19.25
N SER A 618 2.16 -0.39 -18.41
CA SER A 618 2.32 -0.38 -16.96
C SER A 618 3.41 -1.34 -16.48
N LEU A 619 3.55 -2.53 -17.07
CA LEU A 619 4.62 -3.45 -16.73
C LEU A 619 6.00 -2.85 -16.99
N TRP A 620 6.22 -2.27 -18.17
CA TRP A 620 7.52 -1.70 -18.52
C TRP A 620 7.81 -0.45 -17.72
N ALA A 621 6.81 0.39 -17.45
CA ALA A 621 6.92 1.51 -16.51
C ALA A 621 7.41 1.04 -15.13
N GLN A 622 6.81 -0.02 -14.57
CA GLN A 622 7.24 -0.61 -13.30
C GLN A 622 8.68 -1.14 -13.28
N ARG A 623 9.18 -1.64 -14.42
CA ARG A 623 10.53 -2.20 -14.53
C ARG A 623 11.58 -1.14 -14.88
N GLY A 624 11.20 -0.15 -15.68
CA GLY A 624 12.07 0.91 -16.19
C GLY A 624 12.26 2.08 -15.22
N TRP A 625 11.33 2.28 -14.30
CA TRP A 625 11.46 3.21 -13.18
C TRP A 625 11.47 2.45 -11.85
N PRO A 626 12.57 1.73 -11.52
CA PRO A 626 12.68 0.99 -10.28
C PRO A 626 12.83 1.96 -9.10
N GLY A 627 11.71 2.25 -8.44
CA GLY A 627 11.68 3.20 -7.34
C GLY A 627 11.94 4.62 -7.81
N THR A 628 12.72 5.37 -7.03
CA THR A 628 12.91 6.82 -7.19
C THR A 628 14.26 7.24 -7.78
N GLN A 629 15.08 6.27 -8.18
CA GLN A 629 16.37 6.51 -8.82
C GLN A 629 16.20 6.76 -10.33
N ASP A 630 17.19 7.42 -10.93
CA ASP A 630 17.28 7.60 -12.37
C ASP A 630 17.87 6.36 -13.02
N ALA A 631 17.01 5.59 -13.68
CA ALA A 631 17.37 4.45 -14.52
C ALA A 631 17.19 4.81 -16.00
N ASP A 632 17.65 3.93 -16.89
CA ASP A 632 17.54 3.98 -18.37
C ASP A 632 16.10 4.21 -18.93
N GLY A 633 15.08 4.26 -18.08
CA GLY A 633 13.68 4.49 -18.44
C GLY A 633 12.97 3.26 -19.03
N PRO A 634 11.62 3.25 -19.05
CA PRO A 634 10.84 2.15 -19.58
C PRO A 634 10.97 1.96 -21.09
N TRP A 635 11.18 3.04 -21.85
CA TRP A 635 11.35 2.98 -23.29
C TRP A 635 12.57 2.14 -23.68
N LEU A 636 13.76 2.48 -23.16
CA LEU A 636 14.99 1.81 -23.54
C LEU A 636 15.04 0.36 -23.06
N LEU A 637 14.51 0.10 -21.85
CA LEU A 637 14.39 -1.25 -21.32
C LEU A 637 13.46 -2.12 -22.19
N TRP A 638 12.31 -1.57 -22.59
CA TRP A 638 11.39 -2.24 -23.50
C TRP A 638 12.05 -2.46 -24.87
N HIS A 639 12.63 -1.43 -25.48
CA HIS A 639 13.26 -1.49 -26.81
C HIS A 639 14.31 -2.60 -26.88
N ARG A 640 15.27 -2.62 -25.95
CA ARG A 640 16.32 -3.65 -25.86
C ARG A 640 15.75 -5.07 -25.67
N SER A 641 14.69 -5.18 -24.86
CA SER A 641 14.04 -6.46 -24.59
C SER A 641 13.24 -6.96 -25.80
N ALA A 642 12.48 -6.06 -26.43
CA ALA A 642 11.61 -6.32 -27.56
C ALA A 642 12.41 -6.64 -28.82
N ALA A 643 13.58 -6.02 -29.01
CA ALA A 643 14.51 -6.30 -30.09
C ALA A 643 15.05 -7.75 -30.12
N ARG A 644 14.79 -8.56 -29.08
CA ARG A 644 15.23 -9.95 -29.02
C ARG A 644 14.22 -10.91 -29.68
N PRO A 645 14.67 -11.93 -30.44
CA PRO A 645 13.78 -12.89 -31.10
C PRO A 645 12.85 -13.67 -30.17
N GLN A 646 13.19 -13.80 -28.89
CA GLN A 646 12.36 -14.48 -27.89
C GLN A 646 11.07 -13.69 -27.61
N TYR A 647 11.06 -12.37 -27.83
CA TYR A 647 9.93 -11.50 -27.54
C TYR A 647 8.72 -11.83 -28.42
N ASP A 648 8.91 -12.12 -29.71
CA ASP A 648 7.85 -12.56 -30.65
C ASP A 648 7.00 -13.70 -30.07
N ARG A 649 7.63 -14.66 -29.37
CA ARG A 649 6.93 -15.81 -28.76
C ARG A 649 6.23 -15.45 -27.45
N VAL A 650 6.72 -14.44 -26.75
CA VAL A 650 6.13 -13.94 -25.50
C VAL A 650 4.84 -13.21 -25.83
N VAL A 651 4.89 -12.24 -26.74
CA VAL A 651 3.72 -11.44 -27.14
C VAL A 651 2.84 -12.12 -28.20
N LYS A 652 3.29 -13.25 -28.77
CA LYS A 652 2.62 -13.99 -29.85
C LYS A 652 2.36 -13.16 -31.12
N VAL A 653 3.26 -12.22 -31.42
CA VAL A 653 3.22 -11.39 -32.63
C VAL A 653 4.50 -11.66 -33.44
N PRO A 654 4.43 -12.45 -34.53
CA PRO A 654 5.58 -12.68 -35.39
C PRO A 654 6.04 -11.36 -36.04
N GLY A 655 7.33 -11.04 -35.95
CA GLY A 655 7.88 -9.78 -36.47
C GLY A 655 8.02 -8.66 -35.42
N ALA A 656 7.53 -8.86 -34.20
CA ALA A 656 7.62 -7.89 -33.11
C ALA A 656 9.06 -7.42 -32.85
N SER A 657 10.02 -8.35 -32.80
CA SER A 657 11.42 -8.02 -32.57
C SER A 657 12.09 -7.34 -33.75
N ALA A 658 11.65 -7.60 -34.99
CA ALA A 658 12.12 -6.87 -36.16
C ALA A 658 11.61 -5.43 -36.15
N PHE A 659 10.34 -5.23 -35.80
CA PHE A 659 9.76 -3.92 -35.57
C PHE A 659 10.49 -3.14 -34.49
N ALA A 660 10.71 -3.73 -33.31
CA ALA A 660 11.46 -3.05 -32.24
C ALA A 660 12.87 -2.63 -32.68
N ARG A 661 13.56 -3.43 -33.51
CA ARG A 661 14.88 -3.07 -34.08
C ARG A 661 14.81 -1.95 -35.11
N SER A 662 13.68 -1.77 -35.79
CA SER A 662 13.48 -0.66 -36.75
C SER A 662 13.26 0.69 -36.05
N LEU A 663 12.89 0.69 -34.77
CA LEU A 663 12.62 1.91 -34.01
C LEU A 663 13.91 2.58 -33.53
N PRO A 664 13.99 3.92 -33.56
CA PRO A 664 15.06 4.68 -32.91
C PRO A 664 15.17 4.36 -31.41
N THR A 665 16.39 4.40 -30.85
CA THR A 665 16.59 4.28 -29.40
C THR A 665 16.20 5.54 -28.65
N ASP A 666 16.27 6.71 -29.31
CA ASP A 666 15.77 7.96 -28.77
C ASP A 666 14.22 7.98 -28.85
N PRO A 667 13.50 8.18 -27.73
CA PRO A 667 12.05 8.12 -27.72
C PRO A 667 11.38 9.29 -28.47
N ALA A 668 12.00 10.48 -28.55
CA ALA A 668 11.43 11.60 -29.29
C ALA A 668 11.43 11.32 -30.80
N ALA A 669 12.55 10.86 -31.33
CA ALA A 669 12.66 10.40 -32.72
C ALA A 669 11.70 9.25 -33.04
N ALA A 670 11.51 8.32 -32.09
CA ALA A 670 10.59 7.20 -32.27
C ALA A 670 9.12 7.60 -32.37
N ILE A 671 8.68 8.66 -31.68
CA ILE A 671 7.29 9.15 -31.75
C ILE A 671 6.91 9.53 -33.18
N GLY A 672 7.77 10.28 -33.89
CA GLY A 672 7.50 10.69 -35.28
C GLY A 672 7.32 9.49 -36.21
N TYR A 673 8.16 8.47 -36.07
CA TYR A 673 8.05 7.20 -36.79
C TYR A 673 6.73 6.47 -36.49
N LEU A 674 6.36 6.38 -35.21
CA LEU A 674 5.18 5.65 -34.76
C LEU A 674 3.87 6.33 -35.15
N LEU A 675 3.83 7.67 -35.12
CA LEU A 675 2.68 8.45 -35.59
C LEU A 675 2.43 8.23 -37.09
N ALA A 676 3.50 8.21 -37.90
CA ALA A 676 3.39 7.91 -39.33
C ALA A 676 2.88 6.48 -39.59
N CYS A 677 3.31 5.50 -38.78
CA CYS A 677 2.81 4.13 -38.85
C CYS A 677 1.31 4.02 -38.57
N LEU A 678 0.82 4.76 -37.56
CA LEU A 678 -0.58 4.80 -37.13
C LEU A 678 -1.46 5.67 -38.02
N GLY A 679 -0.87 6.57 -38.82
CA GLY A 679 -1.60 7.49 -39.69
C GLY A 679 -2.38 8.56 -38.93
N ILE A 680 -1.87 9.01 -37.78
CA ILE A 680 -2.52 10.05 -36.97
C ILE A 680 -2.21 11.43 -37.56
N PRO A 681 -3.23 12.21 -37.97
CA PRO A 681 -3.03 13.56 -38.51
C PRO A 681 -2.46 14.55 -37.49
N THR A 682 -1.66 15.51 -37.96
CA THR A 682 -1.00 16.53 -37.11
C THR A 682 -2.00 17.37 -36.29
N ASP A 683 -3.19 17.64 -36.85
CA ASP A 683 -4.26 18.40 -36.19
C ASP A 683 -4.96 17.63 -35.06
N GLN A 684 -4.78 16.31 -34.96
CA GLN A 684 -5.40 15.45 -33.95
C GLN A 684 -4.42 14.96 -32.87
N LEU A 685 -3.15 15.33 -32.96
CA LEU A 685 -2.08 14.81 -32.08
C LEU A 685 -2.37 15.01 -30.60
N VAL A 686 -2.71 16.25 -30.21
CA VAL A 686 -2.96 16.59 -28.80
C VAL A 686 -4.14 15.79 -28.25
N SER A 687 -5.25 15.71 -29.00
CA SER A 687 -6.42 14.94 -28.58
C SER A 687 -6.12 13.44 -28.45
N TYR A 688 -5.32 12.89 -29.37
CA TYR A 688 -4.85 11.50 -29.30
C TYR A 688 -4.00 11.25 -28.06
N PHE A 689 -3.02 12.12 -27.78
CA PHE A 689 -2.16 11.99 -26.61
C PHE A 689 -2.92 12.18 -25.30
N VAL A 690 -3.88 13.12 -25.24
CA VAL A 690 -4.79 13.30 -24.09
C VAL A 690 -5.57 12.00 -23.84
N ALA A 691 -6.18 11.43 -24.88
CA ALA A 691 -6.93 10.18 -24.76
C ALA A 691 -6.02 9.02 -24.31
N THR A 692 -4.78 9.00 -24.80
CA THR A 692 -3.76 8.00 -24.44
C THR A 692 -3.36 8.11 -22.97
N PHE A 693 -2.95 9.29 -22.52
CA PHE A 693 -2.55 9.53 -21.13
C PHE A 693 -3.67 9.25 -20.13
N ALA A 694 -4.91 9.58 -20.50
CA ALA A 694 -6.08 9.30 -19.67
C ALA A 694 -6.43 7.80 -19.56
N THR A 695 -5.76 6.90 -20.30
CA THR A 695 -5.87 5.45 -20.07
C THR A 695 -4.95 4.93 -18.96
N THR A 696 -3.93 5.71 -18.59
CA THR A 696 -2.98 5.42 -17.50
C THR A 696 -2.65 6.70 -16.72
N PRO A 697 -3.63 7.37 -16.10
CA PRO A 697 -3.42 8.62 -15.38
C PRO A 697 -2.38 8.51 -14.25
N GLY A 698 -2.26 7.37 -13.58
CA GLY A 698 -1.27 7.15 -12.52
C GLY A 698 0.17 7.16 -13.03
N TRP A 699 0.49 6.33 -14.02
CA TRP A 699 1.82 6.32 -14.65
C TRP A 699 2.14 7.64 -15.34
N THR A 700 1.15 8.29 -15.94
CA THR A 700 1.32 9.63 -16.53
C THR A 700 1.64 10.67 -15.45
N GLY A 701 0.89 10.68 -14.34
CA GLY A 701 1.16 11.57 -13.21
C GLY A 701 2.54 11.32 -12.61
N HIS A 702 2.98 10.07 -12.52
CA HIS A 702 4.32 9.75 -12.07
C HIS A 702 5.40 10.26 -13.05
N ALA A 703 5.19 10.06 -14.36
CA ALA A 703 6.07 10.62 -15.39
C ALA A 703 6.11 12.16 -15.35
N ALA A 704 4.98 12.82 -15.09
CA ALA A 704 4.91 14.26 -14.91
C ALA A 704 5.70 14.72 -13.66
N TRP A 705 5.60 13.99 -12.55
CA TRP A 705 6.43 14.25 -11.36
C TRP A 705 7.93 14.09 -11.66
N ARG A 706 8.35 12.99 -12.31
CA ARG A 706 9.75 12.80 -12.71
C ARG A 706 10.24 13.91 -13.65
N SER A 707 9.39 14.32 -14.59
CA SER A 707 9.72 15.40 -15.54
C SER A 707 9.91 16.74 -14.85
N ARG A 708 9.07 17.07 -13.85
CA ARG A 708 9.23 18.28 -13.02
C ARG A 708 10.52 18.23 -12.21
N ARG A 709 10.79 17.09 -11.55
CA ARG A 709 12.01 16.89 -10.75
C ARG A 709 13.28 17.00 -11.59
N ALA A 710 13.28 16.43 -12.79
CA ALA A 710 14.42 16.47 -13.70
C ALA A 710 14.50 17.77 -14.52
N GLN A 711 13.47 18.63 -14.47
CA GLN A 711 13.34 19.85 -15.27
C GLN A 711 13.38 19.61 -16.80
N HIS A 712 12.91 18.46 -17.28
CA HIS A 712 12.78 18.15 -18.71
C HIS A 712 11.66 17.12 -18.98
N PRO A 713 11.04 17.08 -20.18
CA PRO A 713 9.86 16.25 -20.46
C PRO A 713 10.16 14.77 -20.76
N GLY A 714 11.40 14.32 -20.60
CA GLY A 714 11.88 13.00 -21.03
C GLY A 714 11.02 11.83 -20.55
N PRO A 715 10.67 11.74 -19.26
CA PRO A 715 9.81 10.67 -18.75
C PRO A 715 8.41 10.60 -19.40
N LEU A 716 7.81 11.74 -19.74
CA LEU A 716 6.53 11.79 -20.46
C LEU A 716 6.68 11.31 -21.92
N VAL A 717 7.78 11.69 -22.56
CA VAL A 717 8.16 11.28 -23.92
C VAL A 717 8.43 9.78 -24.00
N GLU A 718 9.12 9.20 -23.00
CA GLU A 718 9.34 7.75 -22.92
C GLU A 718 8.03 6.96 -22.80
N LEU A 719 7.11 7.45 -21.95
CA LEU A 719 5.84 6.78 -21.70
C LEU A 719 4.94 6.80 -22.94
N ILE A 720 4.85 7.93 -23.64
CA ILE A 720 4.02 8.02 -24.84
C ILE A 720 4.63 7.24 -26.01
N ALA A 721 5.96 7.23 -26.16
CA ALA A 721 6.63 6.40 -27.17
C ALA A 721 6.31 4.91 -26.95
N LEU A 722 6.35 4.46 -25.70
CA LEU A 722 5.97 3.09 -25.33
C LEU A 722 4.50 2.79 -25.65
N HIS A 723 3.58 3.72 -25.35
CA HIS A 723 2.16 3.59 -25.70
C HIS A 723 1.94 3.43 -27.21
N LEU A 724 2.54 4.33 -28.01
CA LEU A 724 2.42 4.31 -29.46
C LEU A 724 3.01 3.04 -30.07
N ALA A 725 4.15 2.58 -29.56
CA ALA A 725 4.79 1.36 -30.04
C ALA A 725 3.93 0.13 -29.79
N HIS A 726 3.23 0.06 -28.65
CA HIS A 726 2.27 -1.00 -28.38
C HIS A 726 0.97 -0.86 -29.17
N ASP A 727 0.52 0.35 -29.48
CA ASP A 727 -0.64 0.58 -30.34
C ASP A 727 -0.40 0.04 -31.75
N VAL A 728 0.80 0.26 -32.31
CA VAL A 728 1.25 -0.35 -33.58
C VAL A 728 1.38 -1.86 -33.43
N LEU A 729 2.12 -2.32 -32.42
CA LEU A 729 2.45 -3.73 -32.23
C LEU A 729 1.21 -4.63 -32.05
N PHE A 730 0.17 -4.11 -31.39
CA PHE A 730 -1.05 -4.86 -31.09
C PHE A 730 -2.24 -4.44 -31.97
N ALA A 731 -2.04 -3.58 -32.97
CA ALA A 731 -3.09 -3.06 -33.85
C ALA A 731 -4.32 -2.60 -33.06
N ARG A 732 -4.09 -1.77 -32.05
CA ARG A 732 -5.16 -1.25 -31.18
C ARG A 732 -5.95 -0.17 -31.91
N ASN A 733 -7.22 -0.07 -31.57
CA ASN A 733 -8.03 1.06 -32.00
C ASN A 733 -7.48 2.34 -31.32
N PRO A 734 -7.41 3.48 -32.04
CA PRO A 734 -7.07 4.76 -31.44
C PRO A 734 -7.91 5.01 -30.19
N PRO A 735 -7.31 5.42 -29.06
CA PRO A 735 -8.09 5.82 -27.89
C PRO A 735 -8.92 7.05 -28.25
N VAL A 736 -10.18 7.04 -27.83
CA VAL A 736 -11.11 8.15 -28.05
C VAL A 736 -11.45 8.81 -26.71
N LEU A 737 -11.62 10.12 -26.74
CA LEU A 737 -12.17 10.87 -25.61
C LEU A 737 -13.61 10.40 -25.34
N ALA A 738 -14.00 10.42 -24.07
CA ALA A 738 -15.37 10.09 -23.68
C ALA A 738 -16.35 11.09 -24.33
N PRO A 739 -17.57 10.63 -24.70
CA PRO A 739 -18.62 11.55 -25.15
C PRO A 739 -18.98 12.52 -24.02
N THR A 740 -19.64 13.63 -24.39
CA THR A 740 -20.11 14.59 -23.38
C THR A 740 -21.29 14.02 -22.60
N ALA A 741 -21.40 14.37 -21.32
CA ALA A 741 -22.49 13.92 -20.45
C ALA A 741 -23.87 14.24 -21.03
N GLU A 742 -24.81 13.29 -20.87
CA GLU A 742 -26.22 13.47 -21.25
C GLU A 742 -26.99 14.33 -20.23
N VAL A 743 -26.55 14.40 -18.96
CA VAL A 743 -27.18 15.24 -17.93
C VAL A 743 -26.79 16.71 -18.15
N PRO A 744 -27.76 17.64 -18.23
CA PRO A 744 -27.43 19.06 -18.35
C PRO A 744 -26.62 19.54 -17.16
N ARG A 745 -25.44 20.09 -17.43
CA ARG A 745 -24.42 20.42 -16.42
C ARG A 745 -24.89 21.38 -15.35
N HIS A 746 -25.81 22.27 -15.71
CA HIS A 746 -26.33 23.28 -14.81
C HIS A 746 -27.08 22.69 -13.61
N TYR A 747 -27.75 21.53 -13.72
CA TYR A 747 -28.39 20.90 -12.56
C TYR A 747 -27.35 20.49 -11.52
N ALA A 748 -26.34 19.71 -11.92
CA ALA A 748 -25.30 19.25 -11.01
C ALA A 748 -24.49 20.43 -10.42
N LYS A 749 -24.27 21.50 -11.20
CA LYS A 749 -23.63 22.74 -10.73
C LYS A 749 -24.46 23.40 -9.61
N VAL A 750 -25.75 23.60 -9.81
CA VAL A 750 -26.65 24.22 -8.81
C VAL A 750 -26.68 23.39 -7.52
N TRP A 751 -26.80 22.06 -7.62
CA TRP A 751 -26.79 21.17 -6.46
C TRP A 751 -25.46 21.21 -5.69
N GLN A 752 -24.33 21.19 -6.40
CA GLN A 752 -23.00 21.35 -5.80
C GLN A 752 -22.88 22.69 -5.08
N ARG A 753 -23.34 23.78 -5.70
CA ARG A 753 -23.30 25.12 -5.12
C ARG A 753 -24.20 25.22 -3.87
N ALA A 754 -25.37 24.60 -3.89
CA ALA A 754 -26.28 24.56 -2.74
C ALA A 754 -25.68 23.81 -1.54
N LEU A 755 -24.93 22.72 -1.78
CA LEU A 755 -24.18 22.02 -0.74
C LEU A 755 -23.12 22.94 -0.11
N GLU A 756 -22.33 23.62 -0.94
CA GLU A 756 -21.27 24.54 -0.49
C GLU A 756 -21.84 25.71 0.32
N ILE A 757 -22.96 26.30 -0.11
CA ILE A 757 -23.68 27.33 0.65
C ILE A 757 -24.12 26.78 2.00
N GLY A 758 -24.73 25.58 2.04
CA GLY A 758 -25.15 24.96 3.30
C GLY A 758 -23.99 24.68 4.28
N VAL A 759 -22.77 24.42 3.78
CA VAL A 759 -21.56 24.33 4.61
C VAL A 759 -21.14 25.70 5.13
N GLN A 760 -21.12 26.72 4.27
CA GLN A 760 -20.78 28.09 4.65
C GLN A 760 -21.72 28.64 5.72
N GLU A 761 -23.03 28.35 5.62
CA GLU A 761 -24.04 28.84 6.57
C GLU A 761 -23.93 28.26 7.98
N ARG A 762 -23.29 27.09 8.14
CA ARG A 762 -23.03 26.54 9.47
C ARG A 762 -21.80 27.16 10.11
N LEU A 763 -20.79 27.53 9.31
CA LEU A 763 -19.50 28.02 9.83
C LEU A 763 -19.49 29.54 10.00
N LEU A 764 -19.76 30.30 8.94
CA LEU A 764 -19.51 31.75 8.92
C LEU A 764 -20.23 32.52 10.04
N PRO A 765 -21.50 32.25 10.39
CA PRO A 765 -22.17 32.94 11.50
C PRO A 765 -21.50 32.73 12.86
N THR A 766 -20.82 31.60 13.07
CA THR A 766 -20.13 31.31 14.33
C THR A 766 -18.85 32.12 14.53
N LEU A 767 -18.27 32.61 13.43
CA LEU A 767 -17.03 33.40 13.42
C LEU A 767 -17.28 34.91 13.62
N VAL A 768 -18.53 35.36 13.56
CA VAL A 768 -18.89 36.78 13.69
C VAL A 768 -19.29 37.08 15.14
N ARG A 769 -18.32 37.47 15.97
CA ARG A 769 -18.54 37.78 17.39
C ARG A 769 -17.48 38.74 17.95
N ASP A 770 -17.76 39.33 19.10
CA ASP A 770 -16.77 40.10 19.85
C ASP A 770 -15.63 39.20 20.32
N LEU A 771 -14.39 39.65 20.09
CA LEU A 771 -13.18 38.89 20.41
C LEU A 771 -12.85 39.08 21.91
N PRO A 772 -12.73 38.00 22.70
CA PRO A 772 -12.34 38.10 24.10
C PRO A 772 -10.87 38.58 24.21
N THR A 773 -10.62 39.53 25.09
CA THR A 773 -9.27 40.00 25.45
C THR A 773 -8.86 39.36 26.78
N SER A 774 -7.83 38.50 26.77
CA SER A 774 -7.15 38.05 27.99
C SER A 774 -5.86 38.85 28.17
N SER A 775 -5.62 39.37 29.38
CA SER A 775 -4.41 40.16 29.73
C SER A 775 -3.40 39.39 30.58
N ASP A 776 -3.75 38.21 31.08
CA ASP A 776 -2.90 37.49 32.03
C ASP A 776 -1.89 36.60 31.30
N ARG A 777 -0.67 36.53 31.82
CA ARG A 777 0.40 35.69 31.26
C ARG A 777 0.02 34.22 31.43
N PRO A 778 -0.18 33.45 30.35
CA PRO A 778 -0.57 32.05 30.45
C PRO A 778 0.59 31.19 30.97
N VAL A 779 0.25 30.00 31.46
CA VAL A 779 1.22 28.99 31.94
C VAL A 779 1.95 28.36 30.78
N SER A 780 1.25 28.15 29.65
CA SER A 780 1.91 27.79 28.41
C SER A 780 1.27 28.42 27.18
N GLN A 781 2.12 28.63 26.19
CA GLN A 781 1.75 28.94 24.82
C GLN A 781 2.20 27.78 23.95
N SER A 782 1.42 27.43 22.94
CA SER A 782 1.75 26.30 22.09
C SER A 782 1.48 26.59 20.61
N ILE A 783 2.47 26.32 19.77
CA ILE A 783 2.42 26.49 18.31
C ILE A 783 2.16 25.12 17.71
N TRP A 784 1.03 24.96 17.05
CA TRP A 784 0.56 23.70 16.47
C TRP A 784 0.55 23.76 14.96
N CYS A 785 0.73 22.61 14.31
CA CYS A 785 0.37 22.48 12.90
C CYS A 785 -1.09 22.93 12.66
N ILE A 786 -1.37 23.59 11.53
CA ILE A 786 -2.72 23.98 11.09
C ILE A 786 -3.68 22.81 10.83
N ASP A 787 -3.22 21.56 10.98
CA ASP A 787 -3.98 20.34 10.74
C ASP A 787 -5.33 20.32 11.49
N VAL A 788 -6.41 20.00 10.77
CA VAL A 788 -7.79 19.99 11.30
C VAL A 788 -7.96 19.03 12.49
N ARG A 789 -7.14 17.97 12.55
CA ARG A 789 -7.17 16.96 13.63
C ARG A 789 -6.57 17.49 14.92
N SER A 790 -5.80 18.58 14.87
CA SER A 790 -5.24 19.22 16.07
C SER A 790 -6.24 20.14 16.77
N GLU A 791 -7.32 20.56 16.09
CA GLU A 791 -8.33 21.47 16.67
C GLU A 791 -8.95 20.95 17.98
N PRO A 792 -9.41 19.69 18.08
CA PRO A 792 -10.03 19.22 19.32
C PRO A 792 -9.07 19.23 20.51
N VAL A 793 -7.80 18.82 20.28
CA VAL A 793 -6.79 18.81 21.35
C VAL A 793 -6.51 20.23 21.82
N ARG A 794 -6.40 21.19 20.91
CA ARG A 794 -6.21 22.61 21.22
C ARG A 794 -7.39 23.17 22.02
N ARG A 795 -8.62 22.92 21.57
CA ARG A 795 -9.84 23.36 22.24
C ARG A 795 -9.96 22.78 23.66
N HIS A 796 -9.65 21.50 23.85
CA HIS A 796 -9.65 20.87 25.18
C HIS A 796 -8.52 21.36 26.07
N LEU A 797 -7.35 21.68 25.52
CA LEU A 797 -6.24 22.25 26.29
C LEU A 797 -6.59 23.64 26.82
N GLU A 798 -7.11 24.52 25.96
CA GLU A 798 -7.56 25.87 26.35
C GLU A 798 -8.70 25.82 27.38
N ALA A 799 -9.59 24.83 27.28
CA ALA A 799 -10.69 24.64 28.24
C ALA A 799 -10.22 24.27 29.66
N LEU A 800 -8.96 23.84 29.85
CA LEU A 800 -8.38 23.62 31.17
C LEU A 800 -7.95 24.92 31.87
N GLY A 801 -7.89 26.05 31.14
CA GLY A 801 -7.43 27.35 31.64
C GLY A 801 -5.92 27.54 31.54
N ASP A 802 -5.46 28.80 31.53
CA ASP A 802 -4.05 29.22 31.50
C ASP A 802 -3.22 28.74 30.28
N HIS A 803 -3.85 28.37 29.17
CA HIS A 803 -3.16 27.90 27.96
C HIS A 803 -3.62 28.65 26.71
N ASP A 804 -2.66 29.09 25.91
CA ASP A 804 -2.90 29.69 24.60
C ASP A 804 -2.38 28.78 23.48
N THR A 805 -3.13 28.70 22.37
CA THR A 805 -2.71 27.93 21.20
C THR A 805 -2.67 28.78 19.92
N PHE A 806 -1.63 28.59 19.14
CA PHE A 806 -1.42 29.22 17.85
C PHE A 806 -1.33 28.16 16.76
N GLY A 807 -1.86 28.48 15.58
CA GLY A 807 -1.73 27.63 14.41
C GLY A 807 -0.66 28.14 13.45
N PHE A 808 0.21 27.24 12.98
CA PHE A 808 1.26 27.51 11.99
C PHE A 808 1.34 26.32 11.02
N ALA A 809 1.73 26.50 9.76
CA ALA A 809 2.01 25.37 8.87
C ALA A 809 3.07 24.41 9.46
N GLY A 810 2.89 23.08 9.34
CA GLY A 810 3.70 22.11 10.09
C GLY A 810 5.23 22.16 9.90
N PHE A 811 5.73 22.79 8.83
CA PHE A 811 7.16 23.01 8.63
C PHE A 811 7.73 24.19 9.43
N PHE A 812 6.89 24.99 10.09
CA PHE A 812 7.25 26.10 11.01
C PHE A 812 8.22 27.14 10.42
N GLY A 813 8.15 27.39 9.11
CA GLY A 813 9.10 28.27 8.41
C GLY A 813 10.45 27.61 8.10
N ALA A 814 10.73 26.42 8.65
CA ALA A 814 11.95 25.65 8.43
C ALA A 814 11.81 24.75 7.20
N ALA A 815 11.79 25.32 5.99
CA ALA A 815 11.83 24.52 4.77
C ALA A 815 13.22 23.87 4.64
N VAL A 816 13.35 22.61 5.07
CA VAL A 816 14.64 21.93 5.25
C VAL A 816 14.73 20.65 4.44
N ARG A 817 15.89 20.40 3.83
CA ARG A 817 16.27 19.09 3.31
C ARG A 817 16.96 18.32 4.43
N TYR A 818 16.33 17.26 4.89
CA TYR A 818 16.80 16.43 5.99
C TYR A 818 17.46 15.15 5.46
N GLU A 819 18.68 14.85 5.88
CA GLU A 819 19.33 13.55 5.65
C GLU A 819 19.37 12.76 6.96
N ASP A 820 18.79 11.55 6.95
CA ASP A 820 18.83 10.66 8.11
C ASP A 820 20.21 10.03 8.30
N ALA A 821 20.42 9.39 9.44
CA ALA A 821 21.70 8.74 9.77
C ALA A 821 22.11 7.59 8.80
N ASP A 822 21.23 7.16 7.89
CA ASP A 822 21.49 6.15 6.85
C ASP A 822 21.81 6.77 5.48
N GLY A 823 21.82 8.10 5.37
CA GLY A 823 22.11 8.84 4.14
C GLY A 823 20.90 8.99 3.21
N VAL A 824 19.69 8.86 3.74
CA VAL A 824 18.45 9.04 2.96
C VAL A 824 17.94 10.46 3.17
N GLY A 825 17.80 11.20 2.06
CA GLY A 825 17.30 12.56 2.03
C GLY A 825 15.77 12.66 1.92
N TYR A 826 15.19 13.61 2.65
CA TYR A 826 13.77 13.96 2.68
C TYR A 826 13.59 15.47 2.58
N ASP A 827 12.54 15.91 1.89
CA ASP A 827 12.16 17.31 1.83
C ASP A 827 11.05 17.56 2.85
N LEU A 828 11.38 18.23 3.95
CA LEU A 828 10.46 18.47 5.06
C LEU A 828 9.73 19.82 4.89
N CYS A 829 9.12 19.98 3.71
CA CYS A 829 8.37 21.16 3.31
C CYS A 829 7.28 20.78 2.28
N PRO A 830 6.30 21.65 2.01
CA PRO A 830 5.29 21.37 1.01
C PRO A 830 5.90 21.25 -0.39
N GLY A 831 5.33 20.44 -1.28
CA GLY A 831 5.88 20.21 -2.63
C GLY A 831 5.91 21.44 -3.55
N ILE A 832 5.36 22.58 -3.12
CA ILE A 832 5.42 23.89 -3.79
C ILE A 832 6.56 24.78 -3.27
N VAL A 833 7.21 24.41 -2.18
CA VAL A 833 8.29 25.16 -1.53
C VAL A 833 9.60 24.40 -1.74
N GLU A 834 10.65 25.09 -2.17
CA GLU A 834 11.99 24.50 -2.21
C GLU A 834 12.66 24.54 -0.83
N PRO A 835 13.40 23.50 -0.43
CA PRO A 835 14.20 23.53 0.79
C PRO A 835 15.20 24.70 0.77
N ALA A 836 15.18 25.53 1.82
CA ALA A 836 16.05 26.70 1.95
C ALA A 836 17.43 26.34 2.52
N PHE A 837 17.54 25.24 3.26
CA PHE A 837 18.77 24.82 3.94
C PHE A 837 18.77 23.31 4.21
N SER A 838 19.88 22.76 4.71
CA SER A 838 20.05 21.33 4.96
C SER A 838 20.28 20.99 6.43
N ALA A 839 19.78 19.85 6.85
CA ALA A 839 20.00 19.29 8.18
C ALA A 839 20.38 17.82 8.07
N GLU A 840 21.46 17.43 8.74
CA GLU A 840 21.95 16.06 8.76
C GLU A 840 21.88 15.50 10.18
N GLU A 841 21.34 14.29 10.32
CA GLU A 841 21.39 13.54 11.57
C GLU A 841 22.79 12.94 11.76
N GLY A 842 23.45 13.25 12.88
CA GLY A 842 24.79 12.76 13.16
C GLY A 842 24.89 11.22 13.12
N SER A 843 25.96 10.70 12.53
CA SER A 843 26.17 9.25 12.41
C SER A 843 26.19 8.59 13.79
N ARG A 844 25.35 7.57 14.00
CA ARG A 844 25.34 6.79 15.23
C ARG A 844 25.83 5.35 14.98
N PRO A 845 26.52 4.72 15.96
CA PRO A 845 26.85 3.32 15.85
C PRO A 845 25.58 2.47 15.71
N LEU A 846 25.56 1.58 14.71
CA LEU A 846 24.47 0.63 14.54
C LEU A 846 24.37 -0.27 15.78
N SER A 847 23.17 -0.37 16.33
CA SER A 847 22.91 -1.33 17.41
C SER A 847 23.01 -2.77 16.87
N ALA A 848 23.35 -3.73 17.76
CA ALA A 848 23.40 -5.15 17.37
C ALA A 848 22.09 -5.65 16.73
N ARG A 849 20.94 -5.08 17.13
CA ARG A 849 19.62 -5.39 16.56
C ARG A 849 19.47 -4.90 15.12
N GLU A 850 19.97 -3.71 14.80
CA GLU A 850 19.91 -3.15 13.45
C GLU A 850 20.81 -3.92 12.49
N VAL A 851 22.00 -4.31 12.96
CA VAL A 851 22.90 -5.19 12.20
C VAL A 851 22.21 -6.53 11.93
N LEU A 852 21.61 -7.15 12.95
CA LEU A 852 20.86 -8.40 12.79
C LEU A 852 19.71 -8.25 11.80
N HIS A 853 18.91 -7.17 11.88
CA HIS A 853 17.81 -6.91 10.96
C HIS A 853 18.29 -6.76 9.51
N ARG A 854 19.31 -5.93 9.27
CA ARG A 854 19.89 -5.73 7.93
C ARG A 854 20.49 -7.02 7.39
N THR A 855 21.09 -7.84 8.26
CA THR A 855 21.63 -9.16 7.93
C THR A 855 20.52 -10.13 7.53
N VAL A 856 19.47 -10.29 8.34
CA VAL A 856 18.31 -11.13 8.01
C VAL A 856 17.64 -10.70 6.71
N THR A 857 17.57 -9.38 6.47
CA THR A 857 17.04 -8.82 5.22
C THR A 857 17.94 -9.14 4.02
N ALA A 858 19.26 -9.12 4.18
CA ALA A 858 20.19 -9.52 3.12
C ALA A 858 20.12 -11.03 2.84
N VAL A 859 20.05 -11.86 3.88
CA VAL A 859 19.95 -13.33 3.75
C VAL A 859 18.62 -13.74 3.10
N SER A 860 17.50 -13.09 3.43
CA SER A 860 16.19 -13.39 2.83
C SER A 860 16.12 -13.09 1.33
N ARG A 861 17.04 -12.25 0.82
CA ARG A 861 17.21 -12.00 -0.62
C ARG A 861 18.04 -13.08 -1.32
N HIS A 862 18.69 -14.00 -0.61
CA HIS A 862 19.43 -15.10 -1.25
C HIS A 862 18.52 -16.33 -1.45
N PRO A 863 18.51 -17.01 -2.62
CA PRO A 863 17.60 -18.14 -2.89
C PRO A 863 17.66 -19.29 -1.88
N LEU A 864 18.86 -19.60 -1.36
CA LEU A 864 19.06 -20.60 -0.32
C LEU A 864 18.77 -20.06 1.10
N GLY A 865 19.03 -18.78 1.34
CA GLY A 865 18.73 -18.13 2.63
C GLY A 865 17.22 -17.96 2.84
N ALA A 866 16.47 -17.82 1.75
CA ALA A 866 15.00 -17.75 1.77
C ALA A 866 14.36 -19.05 2.28
N LEU A 867 14.93 -20.22 1.99
CA LEU A 867 14.49 -21.52 2.52
C LEU A 867 14.69 -21.59 4.03
N ALA A 868 15.92 -21.35 4.48
CA ALA A 868 16.30 -21.33 5.90
C ALA A 868 15.44 -20.36 6.75
N ILE A 869 15.16 -19.16 6.22
CA ILE A 869 14.33 -18.16 6.90
C ILE A 869 12.85 -18.55 6.88
N ALA A 870 12.35 -19.14 5.79
CA ALA A 870 10.96 -19.58 5.71
C ALA A 870 10.65 -20.66 6.74
N GLU A 871 11.53 -21.64 6.91
CA GLU A 871 11.32 -22.73 7.87
C GLU A 871 11.64 -22.31 9.31
N GLY A 872 12.85 -21.77 9.55
CA GLY A 872 13.28 -21.39 10.90
C GLY A 872 12.57 -20.16 11.46
N GLY A 873 12.16 -19.23 10.58
CA GLY A 873 11.39 -18.05 10.94
C GLY A 873 9.90 -18.33 11.15
N GLY A 874 9.38 -19.48 10.69
CA GLY A 874 7.96 -19.81 10.72
C GLY A 874 7.34 -19.79 12.12
N LEU A 875 8.00 -20.38 13.13
CA LEU A 875 7.50 -20.37 14.51
C LEU A 875 7.45 -18.96 15.11
N ILE A 876 8.48 -18.15 14.85
CA ILE A 876 8.51 -16.73 15.24
C ILE A 876 7.37 -15.98 14.56
N SER A 877 7.10 -16.30 13.29
CA SER A 877 6.01 -15.72 12.49
C SER A 877 4.63 -16.08 13.00
N ALA A 878 4.43 -17.34 13.40
CA ALA A 878 3.19 -17.82 14.00
C ALA A 878 2.94 -17.12 15.34
N GLY A 879 3.94 -17.06 16.21
CA GLY A 879 3.86 -16.35 17.49
C GLY A 879 3.59 -14.85 17.31
N ALA A 880 4.29 -14.22 16.37
CA ALA A 880 4.11 -12.81 16.05
C ALA A 880 2.71 -12.52 15.49
N SER A 881 2.22 -13.36 14.57
CA SER A 881 0.88 -13.21 13.99
C SER A 881 -0.21 -13.38 15.05
N THR A 882 -0.06 -14.37 15.94
CA THR A 882 -0.99 -14.62 17.05
C THR A 882 -1.02 -13.44 18.01
N LEU A 883 0.15 -12.94 18.42
CA LEU A 883 0.24 -11.81 19.33
C LEU A 883 -0.23 -10.50 18.69
N SER A 884 -0.02 -10.30 17.37
CA SER A 884 -0.56 -9.16 16.63
C SER A 884 -2.09 -9.09 16.67
N VAL A 885 -2.75 -10.25 16.77
CA VAL A 885 -4.20 -10.34 16.85
C VAL A 885 -4.71 -10.19 18.30
N LEU A 886 -4.06 -10.84 19.26
CA LEU A 886 -4.45 -10.80 20.68
C LEU A 886 -4.17 -9.43 21.30
N ASP A 887 -2.94 -8.94 21.15
CA ASP A 887 -2.43 -7.72 21.75
C ASP A 887 -1.52 -6.96 20.75
N PRO A 888 -2.14 -6.24 19.79
CA PRO A 888 -1.40 -5.49 18.79
C PRO A 888 -0.48 -4.42 19.41
N GLN A 889 -0.86 -3.82 20.55
CA GLN A 889 -0.03 -2.82 21.21
C GLN A 889 1.26 -3.42 21.75
N ARG A 890 1.18 -4.58 22.41
CA ARG A 890 2.36 -5.29 22.89
C ARG A 890 3.25 -5.74 21.74
N MET A 891 2.67 -6.25 20.65
CA MET A 891 3.42 -6.56 19.43
C MET A 891 4.15 -5.32 18.88
N ARG A 892 3.45 -4.19 18.78
CA ARG A 892 4.04 -2.91 18.36
C ARG A 892 5.19 -2.51 19.28
N ARG A 893 5.05 -2.61 20.61
CA ARG A 893 6.15 -2.33 21.55
C ARG A 893 7.37 -3.23 21.34
N ILE A 894 7.15 -4.52 21.07
CA ILE A 894 8.24 -5.48 20.80
C ILE A 894 8.94 -5.17 19.48
N THR A 895 8.19 -4.78 18.44
CA THR A 895 8.70 -4.58 17.08
C THR A 895 9.15 -3.15 16.78
N ARG A 896 8.70 -2.15 17.54
CA ARG A 896 9.06 -0.72 17.39
C ARG A 896 10.57 -0.48 17.39
N PRO A 897 11.39 -1.08 18.28
CA PRO A 897 12.85 -0.92 18.21
C PRO A 897 13.44 -1.44 16.88
N TRP A 898 12.81 -2.43 16.26
CA TRP A 898 13.22 -3.06 15.01
C TRP A 898 12.68 -2.37 13.76
N THR A 899 11.76 -1.41 13.90
CA THR A 899 11.07 -0.77 12.77
C THR A 899 11.22 0.75 12.77
N GLN A 900 11.24 1.39 13.94
CA GLN A 900 11.20 2.86 14.11
C GLN A 900 12.31 3.43 15.01
N GLY A 901 13.14 2.59 15.67
CA GLY A 901 14.17 3.09 16.59
C GLY A 901 13.61 3.81 17.84
N PRO A 902 14.44 4.31 18.76
CA PRO A 902 13.99 5.17 19.85
C PRO A 902 13.59 6.56 19.32
N GLN A 903 12.40 7.06 19.68
CA GLN A 903 12.04 8.47 19.46
C GLN A 903 12.84 9.33 20.44
N ARG A 904 13.89 9.97 19.93
CA ARG A 904 14.62 11.05 20.60
C ARG A 904 14.58 12.25 19.67
N ALA A 905 14.72 13.46 20.22
CA ALA A 905 15.03 14.60 19.38
C ALA A 905 16.29 14.26 18.56
N PRO A 906 16.24 14.36 17.22
CA PRO A 906 17.41 14.06 16.40
C PRO A 906 18.52 15.04 16.76
N GLN A 907 19.76 14.55 16.83
CA GLN A 907 20.91 15.43 16.96
C GLN A 907 21.24 15.94 15.55
N LEU A 908 20.81 17.16 15.27
CA LEU A 908 20.91 17.77 13.96
C LEU A 908 22.17 18.63 13.87
N SER A 909 22.94 18.42 12.81
CA SER A 909 23.86 19.44 12.31
C SER A 909 23.18 20.19 11.17
N THR A 910 23.27 21.51 11.19
CA THR A 910 22.62 22.38 10.19
C THR A 910 23.66 23.28 9.55
N ASP A 911 23.47 23.56 8.27
CA ASP A 911 24.21 24.58 7.52
C ASP A 911 23.70 26.01 7.80
N LEU A 912 22.63 26.15 8.59
CA LEU A 912 22.03 27.43 8.97
C LEU A 912 22.93 28.21 9.95
N ASP A 913 23.42 29.36 9.48
CA ASP A 913 24.21 30.30 10.29
C ASP A 913 23.36 31.03 11.35
N LEU A 914 23.99 31.88 12.17
CA LEU A 914 23.27 32.61 13.22
C LEU A 914 22.18 33.52 12.65
N ALA A 915 22.44 34.18 11.51
CA ALA A 915 21.47 35.07 10.88
C ALA A 915 20.24 34.31 10.39
N GLY A 916 20.43 33.15 9.75
CA GLY A 916 19.36 32.25 9.33
C GLY A 916 18.53 31.72 10.51
N ARG A 917 19.17 31.34 11.63
CA ARG A 917 18.48 30.90 12.86
C ARG A 917 17.62 32.03 13.46
N VAL A 918 18.13 33.26 13.47
CA VAL A 918 17.37 34.45 13.90
C VAL A 918 16.20 34.70 12.96
N GLY A 919 16.41 34.59 11.65
CA GLY A 919 15.36 34.74 10.63
C GLY A 919 14.23 33.72 10.81
N LEU A 920 14.58 32.45 11.02
CA LEU A 920 13.61 31.38 11.28
C LEU A 920 12.75 31.67 12.51
N ALA A 921 13.37 31.99 13.65
CA ALA A 921 12.65 32.27 14.89
C ALA A 921 11.79 33.55 14.79
N ALA A 922 12.33 34.63 14.22
CA ALA A 922 11.63 35.90 14.07
C ALA A 922 10.41 35.75 13.13
N SER A 923 10.60 35.11 11.98
CA SER A 923 9.52 34.88 11.01
C SER A 923 8.42 34.00 11.61
N ALA A 924 8.78 32.95 12.35
CA ALA A 924 7.81 32.05 12.96
C ALA A 924 6.95 32.76 14.02
N LEU A 925 7.57 33.58 14.89
CA LEU A 925 6.87 34.31 15.95
C LEU A 925 5.99 35.45 15.41
N ARG A 926 6.51 36.26 14.48
CA ARG A 926 5.75 37.36 13.87
C ARG A 926 4.57 36.86 13.07
N ALA A 927 4.71 35.76 12.33
CA ALA A 927 3.64 35.27 11.46
C ALA A 927 2.38 34.81 12.21
N ILE A 928 2.47 34.54 13.52
CA ILE A 928 1.33 34.19 14.39
C ILE A 928 0.94 35.30 15.37
N GLY A 929 1.63 36.45 15.32
CA GLY A 929 1.42 37.58 16.22
C GLY A 929 1.94 37.38 17.65
N LEU A 930 2.83 36.40 17.89
CA LEU A 930 3.41 36.14 19.22
C LEU A 930 4.71 36.94 19.40
N THR A 931 4.58 38.23 19.69
CA THR A 931 5.73 39.15 19.83
C THR A 931 5.99 39.61 21.26
N ASP A 932 5.01 39.44 22.15
CA ASP A 932 5.08 39.77 23.58
C ASP A 932 4.34 38.73 24.44
N ASN A 933 4.23 39.01 25.75
CA ASN A 933 3.52 38.17 26.75
C ASN A 933 3.87 36.66 26.70
N PHE A 934 5.14 36.34 26.48
CA PHE A 934 5.61 34.96 26.37
C PHE A 934 5.39 34.15 27.65
N ALA A 935 4.75 32.99 27.55
CA ALA A 935 4.53 32.06 28.65
C ALA A 935 5.86 31.47 29.19
N PRO A 936 5.90 30.97 30.44
CA PRO A 936 7.06 30.23 30.94
C PRO A 936 7.41 28.98 30.11
N VAL A 937 6.40 28.32 29.51
CA VAL A 937 6.61 27.15 28.64
C VAL A 937 6.03 27.41 27.26
N LEU A 938 6.88 27.35 26.24
CA LEU A 938 6.50 27.43 24.84
C LEU A 938 6.61 26.03 24.20
N VAL A 939 5.50 25.48 23.72
CA VAL A 939 5.49 24.16 23.06
C VAL A 939 5.43 24.32 21.56
N VAL A 940 6.37 23.74 20.80
CA VAL A 940 6.26 23.64 19.34
C VAL A 940 5.85 22.23 18.98
N CYS A 941 4.59 22.07 18.57
CA CYS A 941 3.96 20.77 18.35
C CYS A 941 3.79 20.47 16.86
N GLY A 942 4.75 19.71 16.32
CA GLY A 942 4.59 19.02 15.04
C GLY A 942 3.60 17.86 15.19
N HIS A 943 3.12 17.31 14.08
CA HIS A 943 2.27 16.13 14.10
C HIS A 943 2.78 15.03 13.17
N GLY A 944 2.31 13.81 13.40
CA GLY A 944 2.51 12.64 12.56
C GLY A 944 1.46 11.60 12.88
N ALA A 945 1.45 10.47 12.18
CA ALA A 945 0.44 9.44 12.38
C ALA A 945 1.02 8.06 12.67
N SER A 946 0.49 7.39 13.68
CA SER A 946 0.78 5.98 13.92
C SER A 946 -0.16 5.08 13.13
N THR A 947 0.34 4.37 12.11
CA THR A 947 -0.43 3.33 11.42
C THR A 947 0.40 2.07 11.18
N GLU A 948 -0.26 0.90 11.26
CA GLU A 948 0.35 -0.39 10.92
C GLU A 948 -0.17 -0.88 9.57
N ASN A 949 0.71 -1.51 8.79
CA ASN A 949 0.35 -2.18 7.53
C ASN A 949 -0.41 -1.30 6.50
N ASN A 950 -0.01 -0.04 6.37
CA ASN A 950 -0.66 0.94 5.49
C ASN A 950 0.31 1.42 4.40
N ALA A 951 -0.07 1.26 3.13
CA ALA A 951 0.76 1.71 2.01
C ALA A 951 0.80 3.24 1.89
N PHE A 952 -0.34 3.89 2.17
CA PHE A 952 -0.49 5.35 2.21
C PHE A 952 -0.26 5.90 3.63
N ALA A 953 0.74 5.40 4.36
CA ALA A 953 1.00 5.89 5.72
C ALA A 953 1.34 7.39 5.75
N THR A 954 2.13 7.85 4.78
CA THR A 954 2.50 9.26 4.51
C THR A 954 1.31 10.18 4.30
N ALA A 955 0.18 9.67 3.77
CA ALA A 955 -1.05 10.44 3.61
C ALA A 955 -1.70 10.85 4.94
N TYR A 956 -1.33 10.19 6.04
CA TYR A 956 -1.81 10.52 7.39
C TYR A 956 -0.83 11.44 8.15
N ASP A 957 0.42 11.55 7.69
CA ASP A 957 1.43 12.46 8.25
C ASP A 957 1.14 13.92 7.82
N CYS A 958 2.10 14.83 8.00
CA CYS A 958 1.91 16.25 7.70
C CYS A 958 2.07 16.56 6.22
N GLY A 959 0.99 16.98 5.56
CA GLY A 959 1.05 17.48 4.18
C GLY A 959 1.96 18.70 4.02
N ALA A 960 2.06 19.56 5.04
CA ALA A 960 2.95 20.71 5.03
C ALA A 960 4.44 20.35 5.25
N CYS A 961 4.76 19.14 5.71
CA CYS A 961 6.12 18.61 5.80
C CYS A 961 6.40 17.58 4.69
N GLY A 962 5.70 17.67 3.55
CA GLY A 962 5.94 16.77 2.41
C GLY A 962 5.49 15.32 2.66
N GLY A 963 4.50 15.09 3.52
CA GLY A 963 4.06 13.74 3.92
C GLY A 963 4.96 13.11 4.98
N ASN A 964 5.75 13.93 5.70
CA ASN A 964 6.58 13.51 6.82
C ASN A 964 6.02 13.98 8.17
N ASP A 965 6.51 13.39 9.26
CA ASP A 965 6.19 13.93 10.59
C ASP A 965 6.92 15.27 10.82
N GLY A 966 6.32 16.11 11.67
CA GLY A 966 6.84 17.45 11.95
C GLY A 966 7.94 17.51 13.02
N VAL A 967 8.54 16.38 13.42
CA VAL A 967 9.48 16.35 14.57
C VAL A 967 10.73 17.16 14.30
N VAL A 968 11.34 17.00 13.13
CA VAL A 968 12.58 17.69 12.76
C VAL A 968 12.34 19.20 12.68
N ASN A 969 11.29 19.65 11.98
CA ASN A 969 10.95 21.08 11.88
C ASN A 969 10.68 21.70 13.26
N ALA A 970 9.92 21.00 14.12
CA ALA A 970 9.65 21.46 15.48
C ALA A 970 10.93 21.57 16.32
N THR A 971 11.83 20.60 16.20
CA THR A 971 13.12 20.57 16.91
C THR A 971 14.00 21.75 16.48
N LEU A 972 14.12 22.00 15.17
CA LEU A 972 14.91 23.11 14.63
C LEU A 972 14.45 24.48 15.15
N LEU A 973 13.13 24.71 15.20
CA LEU A 973 12.60 25.97 15.75
C LEU A 973 12.86 26.08 17.26
N VAL A 974 12.69 24.99 18.02
CA VAL A 974 12.93 24.98 19.47
C VAL A 974 14.41 25.24 19.80
N GLU A 975 15.33 24.64 19.04
CA GLU A 975 16.77 24.90 19.20
C GLU A 975 17.10 26.37 18.93
N ALA A 976 16.51 26.97 17.89
CA ALA A 976 16.67 28.40 17.62
C ALA A 976 16.11 29.29 18.75
N LEU A 977 14.92 28.97 19.26
CA LEU A 977 14.27 29.72 20.34
C LEU A 977 14.99 29.60 21.70
N ASN A 978 15.76 28.53 21.92
CA ASN A 978 16.54 28.32 23.15
C ASN A 978 18.00 28.81 23.04
N ASP A 979 18.53 29.11 21.85
CA ASP A 979 19.89 29.64 21.69
C ASP A 979 20.00 31.08 22.20
N ARG A 980 20.84 31.30 23.22
CA ARG A 980 21.07 32.62 23.83
C ARG A 980 21.53 33.68 22.83
N ARG A 981 22.31 33.30 21.81
CA ARG A 981 22.78 34.21 20.76
C ARG A 981 21.62 34.68 19.88
N VAL A 982 20.71 33.76 19.55
CA VAL A 982 19.49 34.06 18.80
C VAL A 982 18.59 34.97 19.63
N ARG A 983 18.35 34.68 20.91
CA ARG A 983 17.57 35.53 21.82
C ARG A 983 18.14 36.95 21.92
N GLY A 984 19.46 37.09 22.05
CA GLY A 984 20.13 38.40 22.08
C GLY A 984 19.89 39.21 20.79
N ALA A 985 19.95 38.57 19.63
CA ALA A 985 19.68 39.21 18.35
C ALA A 985 18.18 39.52 18.13
N LEU A 986 17.27 38.65 18.57
CA LEU A 986 15.82 38.88 18.53
C LEU A 986 15.42 40.08 19.41
N ALA A 987 16.03 40.22 20.59
CA ALA A 987 15.80 41.36 21.46
C ALA A 987 16.19 42.70 20.82
N ALA A 988 17.24 42.70 19.98
CA ALA A 988 17.64 43.87 19.20
C ALA A 988 16.63 44.22 18.07
N GLN A 989 15.80 43.26 17.65
CA GLN A 989 14.70 43.46 16.70
C GLN A 989 13.34 43.66 17.39
N GLY A 990 13.32 43.93 18.70
CA GLY A 990 12.10 44.16 19.48
C GLY A 990 11.39 42.90 20.00
N LEU A 991 11.89 41.69 19.70
CA LEU A 991 11.31 40.42 20.15
C LEU A 991 12.03 39.94 21.42
N ARG A 992 11.52 40.32 22.59
CA ARG A 992 12.13 39.95 23.89
C ARG A 992 11.47 38.72 24.49
N ILE A 993 12.11 37.56 24.29
CA ILE A 993 11.74 36.32 24.98
C ILE A 993 12.31 36.35 26.40
N PRO A 994 11.48 36.23 27.46
CA PRO A 994 11.92 36.20 28.85
C PRO A 994 12.92 35.07 29.13
N GLU A 995 13.83 35.30 30.09
CA GLU A 995 14.81 34.29 30.51
C GLU A 995 14.16 33.08 31.21
N ASP A 996 12.98 33.26 31.80
CA ASP A 996 12.19 32.18 32.41
C ASP A 996 11.33 31.39 31.40
N THR A 997 11.32 31.80 30.13
CA THR A 997 10.63 31.08 29.05
C THR A 997 11.54 29.99 28.47
N VAL A 998 11.04 28.76 28.42
CA VAL A 998 11.70 27.63 27.77
C VAL A 998 10.85 27.07 26.63
N ALA A 999 11.48 26.78 25.49
CA ALA A 999 10.82 26.13 24.37
C ALA A 999 11.03 24.60 24.42
N VAL A 1000 9.98 23.81 24.13
CA VAL A 1000 10.02 22.34 24.09
C VAL A 1000 9.32 21.82 22.84
N ALA A 1001 9.96 20.90 22.13
CA ALA A 1001 9.37 20.25 20.96
C ALA A 1001 8.38 19.15 21.39
N ALA A 1002 7.29 18.99 20.65
CA ALA A 1002 6.28 17.98 20.89
C ALA A 1002 5.82 17.33 19.58
N LEU A 1003 5.31 16.11 19.69
CA LEU A 1003 4.68 15.37 18.60
C LEU A 1003 3.23 15.05 18.97
N HIS A 1004 2.28 15.52 18.16
CA HIS A 1004 0.90 15.08 18.16
C HIS A 1004 0.74 13.86 17.24
N ASP A 1005 0.46 12.68 17.80
CA ASP A 1005 0.09 11.49 17.04
C ASP A 1005 -1.41 11.54 16.69
N THR A 1006 -1.70 11.96 15.46
CA THR A 1006 -3.07 12.20 15.00
C THR A 1006 -3.92 10.94 15.01
N THR A 1007 -3.36 9.73 14.91
CA THR A 1007 -4.18 8.50 14.98
C THR A 1007 -4.68 8.21 16.39
N THR A 1008 -3.96 8.68 17.41
CA THR A 1008 -4.28 8.37 18.82
C THR A 1008 -4.66 9.59 19.66
N ASP A 1009 -4.58 10.79 19.08
CA ASP A 1009 -4.72 12.10 19.71
C ASP A 1009 -3.70 12.37 20.83
N ARG A 1010 -2.68 11.51 20.97
CA ARG A 1010 -1.68 11.63 22.04
C ARG A 1010 -0.62 12.64 21.66
N VAL A 1011 -0.33 13.53 22.60
CA VAL A 1011 0.77 14.50 22.49
C VAL A 1011 1.92 14.04 23.39
N GLU A 1012 3.11 13.90 22.81
CA GLU A 1012 4.34 13.53 23.51
C GLU A 1012 5.34 14.66 23.43
N LEU A 1013 5.78 15.18 24.59
CA LEU A 1013 6.90 16.12 24.67
C LEU A 1013 8.21 15.38 24.43
N LEU A 1014 9.05 15.88 23.53
CA LEU A 1014 10.32 15.28 23.18
C LEU A 1014 11.38 15.63 24.23
N SER A 1015 12.17 14.63 24.66
CA SER A 1015 13.25 14.84 25.62
C SER A 1015 14.27 15.83 25.07
N HIS A 1016 14.45 16.97 25.76
CA HIS A 1016 15.45 17.98 25.46
C HIS A 1016 16.59 17.91 26.47
N SER A 1017 17.83 17.85 26.00
CA SER A 1017 19.01 18.01 26.86
C SER A 1017 19.24 19.48 27.16
N GLY A 1018 19.44 19.85 28.43
CA GLY A 1018 19.82 21.21 28.83
C GLY A 1018 18.65 22.13 29.21
N LEU A 1019 17.47 21.58 29.53
CA LEU A 1019 16.41 22.35 30.18
C LEU A 1019 16.88 22.78 31.60
N PRO A 1020 16.63 24.03 32.02
CA PRO A 1020 16.92 24.44 33.39
C PRO A 1020 16.06 23.66 34.40
N ASP A 1021 16.65 23.21 35.51
CA ASP A 1021 15.92 22.48 36.57
C ASP A 1021 14.68 23.24 37.09
N ALA A 1022 14.72 24.58 37.06
CA ALA A 1022 13.63 25.45 37.47
C ALA A 1022 12.39 25.37 36.54
N ALA A 1023 12.55 24.97 35.29
CA ALA A 1023 11.46 24.87 34.32
C ALA A 1023 10.74 23.51 34.35
N GLU A 1024 11.36 22.49 34.95
CA GLU A 1024 10.86 21.11 34.99
C GLU A 1024 9.43 20.99 35.57
N PRO A 1025 9.06 21.65 36.69
CA PRO A 1025 7.69 21.55 37.22
C PRO A 1025 6.63 22.12 36.26
N ALA A 1026 6.94 23.22 35.57
CA ALA A 1026 6.02 23.84 34.62
C ALA A 1026 5.84 22.94 33.39
N VAL A 1027 6.92 22.37 32.86
CA VAL A 1027 6.87 21.41 31.74
C VAL A 1027 6.09 20.15 32.13
N GLN A 1028 6.24 19.65 33.35
CA GLN A 1028 5.48 18.49 33.85
C GLN A 1028 3.98 18.77 34.00
N ARG A 1029 3.61 19.98 34.44
CA ARG A 1029 2.20 20.43 34.45
C ARG A 1029 1.63 20.44 33.04
N VAL A 1030 2.30 21.10 32.10
CA VAL A 1030 1.87 21.15 30.68
C VAL A 1030 1.74 19.74 30.09
N ALA A 1031 2.67 18.84 30.40
CA ALA A 1031 2.59 17.45 29.96
C ALA A 1031 1.37 16.70 30.54
N ALA A 1032 0.93 17.03 31.75
CA ALA A 1032 -0.28 16.47 32.36
C ALA A 1032 -1.55 17.02 31.71
N ASP A 1033 -1.60 18.32 31.46
CA ASP A 1033 -2.73 19.00 30.82
C ASP A 1033 -2.92 18.52 29.37
N LEU A 1034 -1.81 18.37 28.62
CA LEU A 1034 -1.81 17.76 27.28
C LEU A 1034 -2.34 16.33 27.29
N ARG A 1035 -2.02 15.50 28.30
CA ARG A 1035 -2.57 14.13 28.42
C ARG A 1035 -4.07 14.16 28.64
N THR A 1036 -4.57 15.09 29.45
CA THR A 1036 -6.01 15.26 29.69
C THR A 1036 -6.71 15.71 28.42
N ALA A 1037 -6.20 16.74 27.74
CA ALA A 1037 -6.75 17.24 26.47
C ALA A 1037 -6.76 16.15 25.38
N SER A 1038 -5.67 15.40 25.25
CA SER A 1038 -5.55 14.24 24.34
C SER A 1038 -6.65 13.20 24.60
N ALA A 1039 -6.92 12.88 25.86
CA ALA A 1039 -7.93 11.89 26.24
C ALA A 1039 -9.36 12.37 25.97
N CYS A 1040 -9.63 13.68 26.11
CA CYS A 1040 -10.90 14.28 25.72
C CYS A 1040 -11.10 14.24 24.21
N ALA A 1041 -10.12 14.70 23.43
CA ALA A 1041 -10.16 14.65 21.97
C ALA A 1041 -10.39 13.22 21.44
N GLY A 1042 -9.69 12.23 22.00
CA GLY A 1042 -9.88 10.82 21.64
C GLY A 1042 -11.28 10.28 21.97
N ARG A 1043 -11.93 10.77 23.03
CA ARG A 1043 -13.32 10.42 23.36
C ARG A 1043 -14.32 11.02 22.38
N ASP A 1044 -14.11 12.26 21.97
CA ASP A 1044 -14.98 12.94 20.99
C ASP A 1044 -14.91 12.27 19.62
N ARG A 1045 -13.71 11.82 19.22
CA ARG A 1045 -13.49 11.21 17.90
C ARG A 1045 -13.89 9.74 17.81
N ALA A 1046 -13.72 8.95 18.87
CA ALA A 1046 -13.94 7.50 18.84
C ALA A 1046 -15.30 7.06 18.26
N PRO A 1047 -16.44 7.74 18.52
CA PRO A 1047 -17.74 7.39 17.92
C PRO A 1047 -17.81 7.57 16.40
N SER A 1048 -17.01 8.47 15.82
CA SER A 1048 -16.99 8.71 14.37
C SER A 1048 -16.32 7.59 13.58
N LEU A 1049 -15.43 6.82 14.23
CA LEU A 1049 -14.66 5.76 13.58
C LEU A 1049 -15.54 4.53 13.41
N PRO A 1050 -15.40 3.78 12.29
CA PRO A 1050 -16.19 2.59 12.12
C PRO A 1050 -15.80 1.56 13.20
N SER A 1051 -16.79 0.95 13.85
CA SER A 1051 -16.61 0.05 15.01
C SER A 1051 -17.23 -1.34 14.79
N ARG A 1052 -17.22 -2.21 15.82
CA ARG A 1052 -17.73 -3.59 15.77
C ARG A 1052 -19.10 -3.70 16.48
N GLY A 1053 -20.19 -3.42 15.77
CA GLY A 1053 -21.55 -3.68 16.26
C GLY A 1053 -22.14 -2.60 17.18
N ALA A 1054 -23.35 -2.86 17.70
CA ALA A 1054 -24.23 -1.88 18.37
C ALA A 1054 -23.78 -1.40 19.77
N ARG A 1055 -22.69 -1.95 20.31
CA ARG A 1055 -21.98 -1.35 21.43
C ARG A 1055 -20.74 -0.69 20.86
N ALA A 1056 -20.72 0.64 20.92
CA ALA A 1056 -19.55 1.46 20.66
C ALA A 1056 -18.49 1.17 21.74
N ASP A 1057 -17.94 -0.03 21.75
CA ASP A 1057 -16.75 -0.34 22.52
C ASP A 1057 -15.62 0.40 21.83
N ALA A 1058 -15.34 1.59 22.34
CA ALA A 1058 -14.15 2.37 22.07
C ALA A 1058 -12.93 1.53 22.46
N ALA A 1059 -12.55 0.57 21.62
CA ALA A 1059 -11.22 0.00 21.68
C ALA A 1059 -10.27 1.20 21.73
N PRO A 1060 -9.39 1.31 22.74
CA PRO A 1060 -8.54 2.49 22.90
C PRO A 1060 -7.87 2.80 21.56
N LEU A 1061 -7.89 4.06 21.11
CA LEU A 1061 -7.38 4.46 19.78
C LEU A 1061 -5.98 3.90 19.51
N GLY A 1062 -5.13 3.80 20.55
CA GLY A 1062 -3.82 3.16 20.43
C GLY A 1062 -3.84 1.66 20.06
N ARG A 1063 -4.86 0.89 20.47
CA ARG A 1063 -5.02 -0.53 20.06
C ARG A 1063 -5.40 -0.60 18.58
N ARG A 1064 -6.25 0.32 18.14
CA ARG A 1064 -6.69 0.45 16.76
C ARG A 1064 -5.55 0.88 15.83
N ALA A 1065 -4.78 1.88 16.22
CA ALA A 1065 -3.57 2.32 15.51
C ALA A 1065 -2.53 1.21 15.35
N ALA A 1066 -2.44 0.29 16.31
CA ALA A 1066 -1.54 -0.86 16.28
C ALA A 1066 -2.14 -2.11 15.58
N ASP A 1067 -3.44 -2.12 15.24
CA ASP A 1067 -4.09 -3.27 14.62
C ASP A 1067 -3.75 -3.30 13.12
N TRP A 1068 -2.81 -4.18 12.76
CA TRP A 1068 -2.39 -4.46 11.39
C TRP A 1068 -3.50 -4.87 10.40
N SER A 1069 -4.70 -5.19 10.89
CA SER A 1069 -5.86 -5.54 10.09
C SER A 1069 -6.84 -4.38 9.87
N GLU A 1070 -6.65 -3.24 10.52
CA GLU A 1070 -7.54 -2.07 10.45
C GLU A 1070 -7.26 -1.24 9.18
N PRO A 1071 -8.17 -1.26 8.19
CA PRO A 1071 -7.97 -0.50 6.95
C PRO A 1071 -8.16 1.01 7.16
N THR A 1072 -8.88 1.44 8.20
CA THR A 1072 -9.20 2.85 8.44
C THR A 1072 -8.63 3.28 9.79
N PRO A 1073 -7.30 3.31 10.05
CA PRO A 1073 -6.75 3.54 11.40
C PRO A 1073 -7.18 4.87 12.04
N GLU A 1074 -7.47 5.86 11.21
CA GLU A 1074 -8.21 7.08 11.47
C GLU A 1074 -8.85 7.56 10.14
N TRP A 1075 -9.57 8.69 10.14
CA TRP A 1075 -10.14 9.29 8.94
C TRP A 1075 -9.16 10.18 8.15
N GLY A 1076 -7.97 10.43 8.70
CA GLY A 1076 -7.05 11.43 8.13
C GLY A 1076 -7.73 12.80 8.12
N LEU A 1077 -7.62 13.54 7.02
CA LEU A 1077 -8.22 14.85 6.83
C LEU A 1077 -9.62 14.77 6.18
N ALA A 1078 -10.30 13.62 6.23
CA ALA A 1078 -11.67 13.51 5.70
C ALA A 1078 -12.61 14.44 6.50
N GLY A 1079 -13.48 15.14 5.79
CA GLY A 1079 -14.34 16.19 6.36
C GLY A 1079 -13.77 17.62 6.30
N ASN A 1080 -12.49 17.80 5.93
CA ASN A 1080 -11.93 19.15 5.71
C ASN A 1080 -12.78 19.94 4.70
N ALA A 1081 -13.03 21.22 4.99
CA ALA A 1081 -13.89 22.09 4.19
C ALA A 1081 -13.47 23.56 4.20
N ALA A 1082 -12.70 24.01 5.19
CA ALA A 1082 -12.31 25.41 5.31
C ALA A 1082 -10.87 25.59 5.78
N ILE A 1083 -10.30 26.77 5.53
CA ILE A 1083 -9.13 27.30 6.22
C ILE A 1083 -9.50 28.66 6.82
N VAL A 1084 -9.11 28.89 8.08
CA VAL A 1084 -9.30 30.17 8.77
C VAL A 1084 -7.92 30.77 9.03
N ILE A 1085 -7.69 31.96 8.47
CA ILE A 1085 -6.49 32.77 8.67
C ILE A 1085 -6.93 34.02 9.43
N GLY A 1086 -6.61 34.08 10.72
CA GLY A 1086 -7.02 35.18 11.58
C GLY A 1086 -6.60 34.99 13.03
N PRO A 1087 -6.97 35.92 13.92
CA PRO A 1087 -6.59 35.85 15.32
C PRO A 1087 -7.25 34.63 15.98
N ARG A 1088 -6.54 33.97 16.90
CA ARG A 1088 -7.05 32.76 17.60
C ARG A 1088 -8.41 33.00 18.24
N ALA A 1089 -8.65 34.21 18.74
CA ALA A 1089 -9.91 34.63 19.35
C ALA A 1089 -11.15 34.42 18.44
N LEU A 1090 -10.97 34.42 17.11
CA LEU A 1090 -12.05 34.19 16.14
C LEU A 1090 -12.65 32.79 16.26
N THR A 1091 -11.82 31.80 16.62
CA THR A 1091 -12.18 30.38 16.64
C THR A 1091 -12.16 29.77 18.05
N ALA A 1092 -11.84 30.55 19.09
CA ALA A 1092 -11.65 30.06 20.45
C ALA A 1092 -12.96 29.48 21.04
N GLY A 1093 -12.89 28.28 21.61
CA GLY A 1093 -14.08 27.62 22.21
C GLY A 1093 -15.19 27.22 21.23
N ILE A 1094 -14.99 27.35 19.91
CA ILE A 1094 -15.93 26.88 18.89
C ILE A 1094 -15.55 25.44 18.51
N ASP A 1095 -16.52 24.52 18.54
CA ASP A 1095 -16.32 23.20 17.95
C ASP A 1095 -16.44 23.31 16.43
N LEU A 1096 -15.30 23.19 15.75
CA LEU A 1096 -15.23 23.26 14.29
C LEU A 1096 -15.35 21.88 13.63
N GLU A 1097 -15.70 20.86 14.41
CA GLU A 1097 -15.95 19.48 13.96
C GLU A 1097 -14.77 18.88 13.18
N GLN A 1098 -13.53 19.32 13.42
CA GLN A 1098 -12.33 18.94 12.65
C GLN A 1098 -12.45 19.24 11.13
N ARG A 1099 -13.16 20.32 10.76
CA ARG A 1099 -13.38 20.68 9.35
C ARG A 1099 -12.57 21.86 8.85
N ALA A 1100 -11.89 22.58 9.73
CA ALA A 1100 -11.18 23.82 9.41
C ALA A 1100 -9.69 23.73 9.74
N PHE A 1101 -8.84 24.06 8.76
CA PHE A 1101 -7.43 24.35 9.00
C PHE A 1101 -7.32 25.69 9.72
N LEU A 1102 -6.48 25.79 10.75
CA LEU A 1102 -6.42 26.97 11.61
C LEU A 1102 -5.03 27.58 11.60
N HIS A 1103 -4.86 28.74 10.95
CA HIS A 1103 -3.63 29.54 11.01
C HIS A 1103 -3.87 30.80 11.85
N SER A 1104 -3.02 31.03 12.85
CA SER A 1104 -3.05 32.27 13.62
C SER A 1104 -2.44 33.40 12.80
N TYR A 1105 -3.08 34.56 12.80
CA TYR A 1105 -2.62 35.76 12.10
C TYR A 1105 -3.15 37.00 12.82
N ASP A 1106 -2.29 37.99 13.03
CA ASP A 1106 -2.64 39.28 13.63
C ASP A 1106 -2.36 40.41 12.62
N ARG A 1107 -3.42 41.08 12.17
CA ARG A 1107 -3.33 42.14 11.17
C ARG A 1107 -2.65 43.40 11.72
N ASP A 1108 -2.75 43.65 13.02
CA ASP A 1108 -2.23 44.89 13.62
C ASP A 1108 -0.70 44.87 13.68
N GLN A 1109 -0.11 43.68 13.55
CA GLN A 1109 1.33 43.43 13.52
C GLN A 1109 1.89 43.22 12.10
N ASP A 1110 1.06 43.33 11.05
CA ASP A 1110 1.42 43.13 9.64
C ASP A 1110 0.97 44.31 8.76
N PRO A 1111 1.47 45.55 9.02
CA PRO A 1111 0.98 46.75 8.36
C PRO A 1111 1.30 46.81 6.85
N ASP A 1112 2.32 46.09 6.39
CA ASP A 1112 2.70 45.98 4.98
C ASP A 1112 2.11 44.73 4.28
N GLY A 1113 1.44 43.86 5.03
CA GLY A 1113 0.78 42.66 4.51
C GLY A 1113 1.72 41.53 4.11
N ALA A 1114 3.00 41.59 4.48
CA ALA A 1114 4.00 40.61 4.07
C ALA A 1114 3.73 39.22 4.66
N VAL A 1115 3.26 39.17 5.91
CA VAL A 1115 2.85 37.90 6.53
C VAL A 1115 1.63 37.36 5.81
N LEU A 1116 0.58 38.16 5.63
CA LEU A 1116 -0.63 37.74 4.94
C LEU A 1116 -0.33 37.20 3.54
N GLU A 1117 0.55 37.87 2.79
CA GLU A 1117 0.99 37.44 1.47
C GLU A 1117 1.64 36.04 1.50
N ALA A 1118 2.52 35.79 2.47
CA ALA A 1118 3.12 34.47 2.67
C ALA A 1118 2.07 33.39 3.06
N LEU A 1119 1.08 33.75 3.89
CA LEU A 1119 0.01 32.84 4.32
C LEU A 1119 -0.94 32.46 3.17
N LEU A 1120 -1.26 33.42 2.30
CA LEU A 1120 -2.11 33.18 1.14
C LEU A 1120 -1.37 32.38 0.06
N THR A 1121 -0.09 32.64 -0.18
CA THR A 1121 0.66 31.97 -1.26
C THR A 1121 1.15 30.56 -0.93
N ALA A 1122 1.26 30.18 0.35
CA ALA A 1122 1.70 28.84 0.74
C ALA A 1122 0.64 28.05 1.57
N PRO A 1123 0.34 28.35 2.84
CA PRO A 1123 -0.64 27.60 3.64
C PRO A 1123 -2.02 27.42 2.99
N LEU A 1124 -2.59 28.47 2.39
CA LEU A 1124 -3.87 28.39 1.69
C LEU A 1124 -3.81 27.44 0.48
N VAL A 1125 -2.76 27.52 -0.33
CA VAL A 1125 -2.56 26.64 -1.49
C VAL A 1125 -2.41 25.18 -1.05
N VAL A 1126 -1.67 24.92 0.03
CA VAL A 1126 -1.53 23.58 0.62
C VAL A 1126 -2.87 23.04 1.11
N ALA A 1127 -3.65 23.84 1.84
CA ALA A 1127 -5.00 23.46 2.28
C ALA A 1127 -5.91 23.15 1.09
N GLN A 1128 -5.81 23.92 0.00
CA GLN A 1128 -6.57 23.68 -1.22
C GLN A 1128 -6.17 22.37 -1.90
N TRP A 1129 -4.89 22.06 -1.99
CA TRP A 1129 -4.42 20.79 -2.56
C TRP A 1129 -4.87 19.58 -1.74
N ILE A 1130 -4.87 19.70 -0.41
CA ILE A 1130 -5.45 18.70 0.48
C ILE A 1130 -6.94 18.55 0.21
N ASN A 1131 -7.71 19.65 0.23
CA ASN A 1131 -9.14 19.62 -0.02
C ASN A 1131 -9.48 18.98 -1.38
N ALA A 1132 -8.80 19.39 -2.45
CA ALA A 1132 -8.97 18.84 -3.79
C ALA A 1132 -8.65 17.33 -3.85
N GLN A 1133 -7.59 16.84 -3.19
CA GLN A 1133 -7.27 15.41 -3.17
C GLN A 1133 -8.42 14.59 -2.57
N TYR A 1134 -8.98 15.06 -1.46
CA TYR A 1134 -10.11 14.42 -0.80
C TYR A 1134 -11.39 14.54 -1.63
N TYR A 1135 -11.66 15.70 -2.21
CA TYR A 1135 -12.80 15.98 -3.08
C TYR A 1135 -12.83 15.01 -4.26
N PHE A 1136 -11.74 14.95 -5.04
CA PHE A 1136 -11.68 14.15 -6.25
C PHE A 1136 -11.65 12.65 -5.95
N SER A 1137 -10.98 12.23 -4.87
CA SER A 1137 -11.01 10.83 -4.41
C SER A 1137 -12.41 10.40 -3.93
N ALA A 1138 -13.25 11.33 -3.46
CA ALA A 1138 -14.61 11.04 -3.04
C ALA A 1138 -15.59 10.92 -4.24
N VAL A 1139 -15.45 11.78 -5.25
CA VAL A 1139 -16.37 11.75 -6.42
C VAL A 1139 -16.01 10.68 -7.44
N ALA A 1140 -14.72 10.33 -7.58
CA ALA A 1140 -14.26 9.27 -8.47
C ALA A 1140 -13.19 8.36 -7.81
N PRO A 1141 -13.59 7.49 -6.86
CA PRO A 1141 -12.66 6.67 -6.06
C PRO A 1141 -11.74 5.73 -6.88
N ASP A 1142 -12.17 5.33 -8.07
CA ASP A 1142 -11.42 4.42 -8.94
C ASP A 1142 -10.50 5.14 -9.95
N VAL A 1143 -10.66 6.44 -10.18
CA VAL A 1143 -9.84 7.20 -11.14
C VAL A 1143 -8.96 8.22 -10.43
N PHE A 1144 -9.57 9.08 -9.62
CA PHE A 1144 -8.85 10.08 -8.82
C PHE A 1144 -8.53 9.60 -7.40
N GLY A 1145 -9.14 8.49 -6.97
CA GLY A 1145 -8.82 7.80 -5.71
C GLY A 1145 -7.84 6.64 -5.89
N ALA A 1146 -7.68 5.85 -4.83
CA ALA A 1146 -6.86 4.63 -4.85
C ALA A 1146 -7.66 3.31 -4.84
N GLY A 1147 -8.96 3.36 -5.06
CA GLY A 1147 -9.82 2.17 -5.03
C GLY A 1147 -9.78 1.44 -3.68
N ASP A 1148 -9.86 0.10 -3.72
CA ASP A 1148 -9.99 -0.73 -2.52
C ASP A 1148 -8.65 -1.11 -1.88
N LYS A 1149 -8.40 -0.56 -0.68
CA LYS A 1149 -7.22 -0.81 0.15
C LYS A 1149 -6.92 -2.28 0.43
N THR A 1150 -7.95 -3.12 0.51
CA THR A 1150 -7.77 -4.55 0.81
C THR A 1150 -7.10 -5.32 -0.33
N THR A 1151 -7.20 -4.79 -1.56
CA THR A 1151 -6.61 -5.36 -2.78
C THR A 1151 -5.29 -4.70 -3.18
N HIS A 1152 -4.88 -3.64 -2.49
CA HIS A 1152 -3.62 -2.93 -2.78
C HIS A 1152 -2.43 -3.87 -2.80
N ASN A 1153 -1.56 -3.61 -3.77
CA ASN A 1153 -0.30 -4.28 -3.96
C ASN A 1153 0.76 -3.21 -4.23
N THR A 1154 1.73 -3.12 -3.33
CA THR A 1154 2.77 -2.09 -3.37
C THR A 1154 3.80 -2.41 -4.44
N ILE A 1155 4.20 -1.38 -5.19
CA ILE A 1155 5.34 -1.41 -6.10
C ILE A 1155 6.46 -0.65 -5.39
N THR A 1156 7.38 -1.39 -4.78
CA THR A 1156 8.50 -0.84 -4.00
C THR A 1156 8.06 0.31 -3.07
N ASP A 1157 8.76 1.44 -3.10
CA ASP A 1157 8.46 2.73 -2.48
C ASP A 1157 7.76 3.70 -3.46
N LEU A 1158 7.43 3.24 -4.68
CA LEU A 1158 6.91 4.04 -5.77
C LEU A 1158 5.42 4.33 -5.61
N GLY A 1159 4.59 3.30 -5.49
CA GLY A 1159 3.16 3.44 -5.67
C GLY A 1159 2.40 2.18 -5.28
N VAL A 1160 1.08 2.20 -5.43
CA VAL A 1160 0.27 0.98 -5.36
C VAL A 1160 -0.50 0.77 -6.65
N ILE A 1161 -0.72 -0.50 -6.96
CA ILE A 1161 -1.74 -0.96 -7.91
C ILE A 1161 -2.81 -1.73 -7.14
N CYS A 1162 -3.97 -1.95 -7.74
CA CYS A 1162 -4.96 -2.88 -7.22
C CYS A 1162 -4.76 -4.23 -7.92
N GLY A 1163 -4.52 -5.30 -7.15
CA GLY A 1163 -4.34 -6.63 -7.73
C GLY A 1163 -2.94 -6.93 -8.25
N ALA A 1164 -2.83 -7.61 -9.40
CA ALA A 1164 -1.60 -8.17 -9.94
C ALA A 1164 -0.90 -7.30 -10.99
N HIS A 1165 -1.64 -6.37 -11.60
CA HIS A 1165 -1.20 -5.46 -12.67
C HIS A 1165 -2.15 -4.24 -12.73
N GLY A 1166 -1.83 -3.25 -13.57
CA GLY A 1166 -2.66 -2.05 -13.75
C GLY A 1166 -1.92 -0.74 -13.58
N ASP A 1167 -2.69 0.35 -13.57
CA ASP A 1167 -2.19 1.71 -13.41
C ASP A 1167 -1.91 2.07 -11.94
N LEU A 1168 -0.96 2.99 -11.70
CA LEU A 1168 -0.69 3.49 -10.37
C LEU A 1168 -1.91 4.21 -9.78
N ARG A 1169 -2.11 4.05 -8.49
CA ARG A 1169 -3.18 4.71 -7.74
C ARG A 1169 -2.63 5.92 -6.99
N GLY A 1170 -2.96 7.12 -7.47
CA GLY A 1170 -2.42 8.39 -6.95
C GLY A 1170 -3.26 9.11 -5.88
N GLY A 1171 -4.51 8.67 -5.64
CA GLY A 1171 -5.41 9.27 -4.66
C GLY A 1171 -5.50 8.54 -3.33
N LEU A 1172 -6.60 8.76 -2.61
CA LEU A 1172 -6.86 8.12 -1.32
C LEU A 1172 -7.73 6.86 -1.48
N PRO A 1173 -7.48 5.79 -0.68
CA PRO A 1173 -8.35 4.62 -0.70
C PRO A 1173 -9.74 4.97 -0.19
N TRP A 1174 -10.78 4.32 -0.73
CA TRP A 1174 -12.16 4.61 -0.31
C TRP A 1174 -12.37 4.35 1.19
N GLN A 1175 -11.62 3.44 1.82
CA GLN A 1175 -11.72 3.20 3.27
C GLN A 1175 -11.31 4.40 4.13
N ALA A 1176 -10.64 5.41 3.56
CA ALA A 1176 -10.35 6.68 4.24
C ALA A 1176 -11.47 7.72 4.04
N LEU A 1177 -12.46 7.44 3.20
CA LEU A 1177 -13.47 8.40 2.74
C LEU A 1177 -14.90 7.92 2.95
N PHE A 1178 -15.12 6.60 3.02
CA PHE A 1178 -16.45 5.99 3.14
C PHE A 1178 -16.51 4.98 4.28
N ARG A 1179 -17.66 4.93 4.95
CA ARG A 1179 -17.99 3.95 6.00
C ARG A 1179 -18.26 2.56 5.44
N GLN A 1180 -18.71 2.48 4.20
CA GLN A 1180 -19.01 1.26 3.46
C GLN A 1180 -18.47 1.37 2.04
N GLN A 1181 -18.37 0.25 1.34
CA GLN A 1181 -17.87 0.21 -0.02
C GLN A 1181 -18.74 1.12 -0.90
N PRO A 1182 -18.12 2.02 -1.69
CA PRO A 1182 -18.87 2.88 -2.57
C PRO A 1182 -19.62 2.02 -3.59
N GLY A 1183 -20.94 2.19 -3.66
CA GLY A 1183 -21.77 1.63 -4.73
C GLY A 1183 -21.55 2.36 -6.05
N THR A 1184 -22.37 2.05 -7.06
CA THR A 1184 -22.40 2.85 -8.30
C THR A 1184 -22.83 4.30 -8.08
N THR A 1185 -23.53 4.56 -6.97
CA THR A 1185 -23.93 5.87 -6.47
C THR A 1185 -23.72 5.85 -4.95
N PRO A 1186 -22.85 6.72 -4.41
CA PRO A 1186 -22.63 6.76 -2.97
C PRO A 1186 -23.82 7.42 -2.26
N ASP A 1187 -24.43 6.70 -1.32
CA ASP A 1187 -25.41 7.27 -0.38
C ASP A 1187 -24.71 8.34 0.48
N SER A 1188 -25.35 9.49 0.64
CA SER A 1188 -24.89 10.59 1.50
C SER A 1188 -24.46 10.15 2.92
N GLY A 1189 -25.12 9.16 3.53
CA GLY A 1189 -24.78 8.66 4.86
C GLY A 1189 -23.51 7.80 4.92
N SER A 1190 -23.05 7.32 3.76
CA SER A 1190 -21.86 6.48 3.64
C SER A 1190 -20.55 7.28 3.56
N LEU A 1191 -20.61 8.54 3.12
CA LEU A 1191 -19.45 9.38 2.83
C LEU A 1191 -19.04 10.20 4.06
N MET A 1192 -17.76 10.13 4.42
CA MET A 1192 -17.17 10.91 5.52
C MET A 1192 -16.61 12.27 5.07
N HIS A 1193 -16.13 12.36 3.83
CA HIS A 1193 -15.66 13.62 3.26
C HIS A 1193 -16.69 14.15 2.26
N GLU A 1194 -17.35 15.25 2.60
CA GLU A 1194 -18.24 15.93 1.67
C GLU A 1194 -17.42 16.62 0.58
N PRO A 1195 -17.68 16.36 -0.71
CA PRO A 1195 -16.92 16.95 -1.80
C PRO A 1195 -17.37 18.40 -1.97
N VAL A 1196 -16.76 19.32 -1.24
CA VAL A 1196 -16.95 20.77 -1.34
C VAL A 1196 -15.62 21.47 -1.63
N ARG A 1197 -15.66 22.53 -2.45
CA ARG A 1197 -14.52 23.42 -2.67
C ARG A 1197 -14.13 24.12 -1.36
N LEU A 1198 -12.83 24.31 -1.14
CA LEU A 1198 -12.31 24.92 0.09
C LEU A 1198 -12.88 26.33 0.31
N LEU A 1199 -13.35 26.59 1.53
CA LEU A 1199 -13.70 27.92 2.01
C LEU A 1199 -12.50 28.55 2.73
N ALA A 1200 -11.91 29.58 2.15
CA ALA A 1200 -10.88 30.41 2.78
C ALA A 1200 -11.53 31.59 3.51
N VAL A 1201 -11.43 31.60 4.84
CA VAL A 1201 -11.89 32.69 5.70
C VAL A 1201 -10.69 33.49 6.18
N VAL A 1202 -10.60 34.76 5.78
CA VAL A 1202 -9.45 35.63 6.06
C VAL A 1202 -9.89 36.84 6.87
N ALA A 1203 -9.24 37.08 8.01
CA ALA A 1203 -9.52 38.23 8.87
C ALA A 1203 -8.47 39.34 8.65
N ALA A 1204 -8.50 40.01 7.50
CA ALA A 1204 -7.59 41.10 7.14
C ALA A 1204 -8.33 42.23 6.39
N ASP A 1205 -7.60 43.28 5.97
CA ASP A 1205 -8.18 44.34 5.14
C ASP A 1205 -8.62 43.78 3.76
N PRO A 1206 -9.91 43.96 3.37
CA PRO A 1206 -10.43 43.53 2.08
C PRO A 1206 -9.63 44.05 0.87
N ALA A 1207 -9.08 45.26 0.94
CA ALA A 1207 -8.31 45.86 -0.15
C ALA A 1207 -6.94 45.17 -0.30
N LEU A 1208 -6.27 44.88 0.81
CA LEU A 1208 -4.99 44.19 0.83
C LEU A 1208 -5.11 42.75 0.29
N ILE A 1209 -6.18 42.04 0.65
CA ILE A 1209 -6.46 40.70 0.11
C ILE A 1209 -6.55 40.73 -1.41
N VAL A 1210 -7.31 41.69 -1.98
CA VAL A 1210 -7.48 41.82 -3.44
C VAL A 1210 -6.16 42.13 -4.13
N ASP A 1211 -5.36 43.04 -3.56
CA ASP A 1211 -4.03 43.36 -4.10
C ASP A 1211 -3.11 42.12 -4.14
N ILE A 1212 -3.03 41.37 -3.04
CA ILE A 1212 -2.24 40.13 -2.98
C ILE A 1212 -2.74 39.10 -4.01
N VAL A 1213 -4.06 38.87 -4.08
CA VAL A 1213 -4.65 37.92 -5.05
C VAL A 1213 -4.35 38.34 -6.48
N ALA A 1214 -4.41 39.64 -6.79
CA ALA A 1214 -4.11 40.16 -8.13
C ALA A 1214 -2.62 40.07 -8.50
N ARG A 1215 -1.70 40.22 -7.53
CA ARG A 1215 -0.24 40.13 -7.75
C ARG A 1215 0.23 38.69 -8.01
N HIS A 1216 -0.45 37.69 -7.47
CA HIS A 1216 -0.04 36.29 -7.55
C HIS A 1216 -0.91 35.46 -8.50
N GLN A 1217 -0.33 35.00 -9.61
CA GLN A 1217 -1.05 34.26 -10.64
C GLN A 1217 -1.77 33.01 -10.08
N THR A 1218 -1.12 32.24 -9.22
CA THR A 1218 -1.72 31.05 -8.59
C THR A 1218 -2.97 31.40 -7.77
N LEU A 1219 -2.93 32.50 -7.00
CA LEU A 1219 -4.08 32.93 -6.19
C LEU A 1219 -5.20 33.48 -7.05
N SER A 1220 -4.85 34.29 -8.04
CA SER A 1220 -5.80 34.79 -9.04
C SER A 1220 -6.51 33.63 -9.74
N GLN A 1221 -5.78 32.60 -10.17
CA GLN A 1221 -6.37 31.40 -10.76
C GLN A 1221 -7.32 30.70 -9.78
N LEU A 1222 -6.92 30.46 -8.53
CA LEU A 1222 -7.79 29.79 -7.57
C LEU A 1222 -9.10 30.54 -7.29
N VAL A 1223 -9.05 31.88 -7.19
CA VAL A 1223 -10.22 32.72 -6.87
C VAL A 1223 -11.06 33.03 -8.11
N CYS A 1224 -10.44 33.59 -9.16
CA CYS A 1224 -11.14 34.06 -10.36
C CYS A 1224 -11.74 32.90 -11.16
N ASN A 1225 -11.10 31.72 -11.13
CA ASN A 1225 -11.63 30.51 -11.78
C ASN A 1225 -12.49 29.65 -10.83
N GLU A 1226 -12.83 30.16 -9.64
CA GLU A 1226 -13.75 29.53 -8.68
C GLU A 1226 -13.29 28.14 -8.17
N TRP A 1227 -12.00 27.90 -7.99
CA TRP A 1227 -11.50 26.67 -7.36
C TRP A 1227 -11.64 26.69 -5.83
N ILE A 1228 -11.70 27.88 -5.25
CA ILE A 1228 -11.95 28.13 -3.82
C ILE A 1228 -13.02 29.22 -3.63
N HIS A 1229 -13.63 29.25 -2.45
CA HIS A 1229 -14.45 30.38 -2.00
C HIS A 1229 -13.63 31.23 -1.03
N LEU A 1230 -13.48 32.53 -1.28
CA LEU A 1230 -12.75 33.44 -0.39
C LEU A 1230 -13.73 34.39 0.29
N VAL A 1231 -13.73 34.40 1.62
CA VAL A 1231 -14.56 35.25 2.48
C VAL A 1231 -13.67 36.06 3.42
N CYS A 1232 -13.93 37.36 3.49
CA CYS A 1232 -13.34 38.25 4.48
C CYS A 1232 -14.27 38.40 5.68
N VAL A 1233 -13.69 38.34 6.89
CA VAL A 1233 -14.38 38.65 8.15
C VAL A 1233 -13.74 39.88 8.75
N ASP A 1234 -14.53 40.95 8.89
CA ASP A 1234 -14.11 42.21 9.49
C ASP A 1234 -15.14 42.67 10.52
N GLY A 1235 -14.85 42.43 11.80
CA GLY A 1235 -15.80 42.62 12.89
C GLY A 1235 -17.11 41.88 12.67
N ALA A 1236 -18.22 42.62 12.63
CA ALA A 1236 -19.56 42.06 12.39
C ALA A 1236 -19.89 41.78 10.91
N ARG A 1237 -19.00 42.14 9.97
CA ARG A 1237 -19.26 42.07 8.53
C ARG A 1237 -18.61 40.85 7.90
N THR A 1238 -19.37 40.18 7.04
CA THR A 1238 -18.90 39.07 6.20
C THR A 1238 -19.10 39.40 4.74
N GLN A 1239 -18.01 39.40 3.98
CA GLN A 1239 -18.04 39.69 2.55
C GLN A 1239 -17.38 38.53 1.79
N ALA A 1240 -17.95 38.14 0.66
CA ALA A 1240 -17.40 37.14 -0.23
C ALA A 1240 -16.76 37.83 -1.44
N LEU A 1241 -15.54 37.41 -1.79
CA LEU A 1241 -14.84 37.85 -2.98
C LEU A 1241 -15.36 37.07 -4.20
N ARG A 1242 -15.76 37.78 -5.25
CA ARG A 1242 -16.26 37.20 -6.49
C ARG A 1242 -15.15 37.02 -7.52
N SER A 1243 -15.44 36.30 -8.60
CA SER A 1243 -14.49 36.02 -9.68
C SER A 1243 -14.00 37.27 -10.43
N ASP A 1244 -14.75 38.37 -10.34
CA ASP A 1244 -14.39 39.70 -10.83
C ASP A 1244 -13.55 40.51 -9.82
N LEU A 1245 -13.08 39.88 -8.74
CA LEU A 1245 -12.35 40.48 -7.63
C LEU A 1245 -13.12 41.60 -6.90
N THR A 1246 -14.46 41.58 -6.96
CA THR A 1246 -15.31 42.49 -6.20
C THR A 1246 -15.84 41.86 -4.91
N TRP A 1247 -15.86 42.64 -3.82
CA TRP A 1247 -16.46 42.24 -2.56
C TRP A 1247 -17.97 42.43 -2.59
N ARG A 1248 -18.72 41.39 -2.23
CA ARG A 1248 -20.17 41.45 -2.03
C ARG A 1248 -20.54 40.95 -0.65
N PRO A 1249 -21.62 41.44 -0.01
CA PRO A 1249 -22.15 40.82 1.20
C PRO A 1249 -22.34 39.31 0.98
N TRP A 1250 -21.85 38.49 1.92
CA TRP A 1250 -22.02 37.03 1.79
C TRP A 1250 -23.51 36.63 1.89
N ARG A 1251 -24.29 37.36 2.71
CA ARG A 1251 -25.77 37.33 2.70
C ARG A 1251 -26.33 38.69 2.28
N ALA A 1252 -27.40 38.68 1.49
CA ALA A 1252 -28.26 39.84 1.33
C ALA A 1252 -28.95 40.13 2.68
N SER A 1253 -29.02 41.39 3.09
CA SER A 1253 -29.80 41.75 4.27
C SER A 1253 -31.28 41.47 3.96
N PRO A 1254 -32.09 40.96 4.91
CA PRO A 1254 -33.55 40.87 4.72
C PRO A 1254 -34.21 42.22 4.38
N GLN A 1255 -33.50 43.33 4.58
CA GLN A 1255 -33.95 44.68 4.26
C GLN A 1255 -33.72 45.08 2.79
N ASP A 1256 -33.00 44.27 2.00
CA ASP A 1256 -32.71 44.52 0.58
C ASP A 1256 -33.63 43.74 -0.37
N GLU A 1257 -34.65 43.03 0.12
CA GLU A 1257 -35.75 42.61 -0.75
C GLU A 1257 -36.43 43.87 -1.29
N PRO A 1258 -36.51 44.08 -2.63
CA PRO A 1258 -37.32 45.16 -3.15
C PRO A 1258 -38.74 44.89 -2.67
N ARG A 1259 -39.28 45.80 -1.84
CA ARG A 1259 -40.70 45.80 -1.48
C ARG A 1259 -41.46 45.66 -2.78
N ARG A 1260 -42.06 44.49 -3.01
CA ARG A 1260 -43.04 44.31 -4.08
C ARG A 1260 -44.13 45.33 -3.80
N GLU A 1261 -44.12 46.42 -4.55
CA GLU A 1261 -45.25 47.33 -4.60
C GLU A 1261 -46.46 46.48 -5.01
N SER A 1262 -47.40 46.37 -4.09
CA SER A 1262 -48.72 45.82 -4.35
C SER A 1262 -49.38 46.70 -5.41
N VAL A 1263 -49.37 46.22 -6.66
CA VAL A 1263 -50.30 46.71 -7.67
C VAL A 1263 -51.65 46.09 -7.33
N SER A 1264 -52.53 46.94 -6.81
CA SER A 1264 -53.97 46.71 -6.62
C SER A 1264 -54.67 46.38 -7.92
#